data_AF-A0A932X053-F1
#
_entry.id   AF-A0A932X053-F1
#
_cell.length_a   1.000
_cell.length_b   1.000
_cell.length_c   1.000
_cell.angle_alpha   90.00
_cell.angle_beta   90.00
_cell.angle_gamma   90.00
#
_symmetry.space_group_name_H-M   'P 1'
#
loop_
_entity.id
_entity.type
_entity.pdbx_description
1 polymer ?
#
loop_
_entity_poly.entity_id
_entity_poly.type
_entity_poly.pdbx_seq_one_letter_code
_entity_poly.pdbx_strand_id
1 'polypeptide(L)'
;MKSVLYRRSGVRRGQTLILALGVMFLLLILGGIFVTLITQNLGRVDITRGMSRAETLALAGLQFVQQQLLTSREGADWRPVPTEVVWRQSKTSDASVLNRRQYDPDYPWLGADLRRPFVRFHTRDGRFLVRLTLEPRFRTGLPTSAFRDQFDPNSMFLHIESVGRPGVVDEKDPSTLRDPTRTGFRLEEIVGEWRKLDAWAPVGLTDQLWWVTNRSNRRGPAQLGVPPFRDGNDFSVRYNSEYFGSILVNGDLEWVGRNTLHIFPARGEAVQVRGRFLHRASGSEPAEVNVLREDDTPGATAEEDNQDDSVRTVLASIPEGPTGSAGYNPILLLDGRALYADQEYLTQPGAGAEARSSRGLAPPSLDAPEAATQLPRYEALTRESGRMATVTVDGDTRTVNLGLYGLGRGLYLDNYTDIQYSADRNAVIDEWLQRGAADVRRTGWDGFQYVPSVRDEGTVHPILELQFLPDGIQATRFDRDVRGHNFGRAAGRTRLFYQIDPVTGLLAPVGQTAVFPYPENGVVCCAGSVRVRGLVGGPGAPRQLTLVSGGTIYIEGNLLKGHPNSYLALLARDNVCLNPTAFFRFQSGDDVVLDADLFQPGQDPTSFHFTVPQGSHMDVATENAETVDPSQGYLLHVRHSAGTQDISSRTDVSLYLQGLSLADRYDFGKFLPPYPSAGAGPSDFGYHFLFYPPGSAPGWAYSNHQSSTGGTANYEQKTFFLQPGGNPGELRLLNTPGETVSLRWFVDPIPDGQPYWLSRAALIPQGKPLRIEIDALIYAQEGSWFVIPTPWFNDNTADTRQLFLLGDPATGRSAGTRAAGTYPENTDDYPFAHEPLNIQIVVNGTITENMPVEIADRVAWTNRHWLDTAVHPVSPGYAPNIRYSYDHNLRRYVRYRFVDTGEEGVAYVGPVGAQIAHTPQAPMLENVMQAAFDRGTYVVTLPLLPNLPAGPIVYQGNPL
;
A
#
# COMPACT_ATOMS: atom_id res chain seq x y z
N MET A 1 -34.86 102.19 -75.85
CA MET A 1 -35.28 103.06 -74.73
C MET A 1 -35.09 102.28 -73.43
N LYS A 2 -34.23 102.77 -72.51
CA LYS A 2 -34.08 102.51 -71.04
C LYS A 2 -34.42 101.09 -70.48
N SER A 3 -33.55 100.40 -69.74
CA SER A 3 -33.06 100.67 -68.35
C SER A 3 -32.09 99.52 -67.95
N VAL A 4 -30.88 99.69 -67.33
CA VAL A 4 -30.53 100.12 -65.95
C VAL A 4 -31.02 99.06 -64.91
N LEU A 5 -30.29 98.44 -63.98
CA LEU A 5 -29.03 98.74 -63.26
C LEU A 5 -28.43 97.48 -62.57
N TYR A 6 -27.14 97.61 -62.28
CA TYR A 6 -26.16 96.75 -61.59
C TYR A 6 -26.38 96.58 -60.07
N ARG A 7 -25.93 95.45 -59.48
CA ARG A 7 -25.51 95.40 -58.05
C ARG A 7 -24.18 94.64 -57.92
N ARG A 8 -23.16 95.31 -57.35
CA ARG A 8 -21.76 94.88 -57.19
C ARG A 8 -21.57 93.81 -56.11
N SER A 9 -20.73 92.81 -56.37
CA SER A 9 -20.10 91.95 -55.35
C SER A 9 -18.70 92.49 -55.01
N GLY A 10 -18.49 92.88 -53.75
CA GLY A 10 -17.21 93.31 -53.22
C GLY A 10 -16.49 92.15 -52.53
N VAL A 11 -15.32 91.78 -53.05
CA VAL A 11 -14.40 90.81 -52.44
C VAL A 11 -13.80 91.39 -51.16
N ARG A 12 -14.03 90.74 -50.00
CA ARG A 12 -13.45 91.12 -48.69
C ARG A 12 -12.12 90.38 -48.46
N ARG A 13 -11.00 91.11 -48.44
CA ARG A 13 -9.62 90.63 -48.20
C ARG A 13 -9.28 90.28 -46.71
N GLY A 14 -10.23 89.78 -45.93
CA GLY A 14 -10.02 89.45 -44.50
C GLY A 14 -10.40 88.03 -44.05
N GLN A 15 -11.05 87.24 -44.90
CA GLN A 15 -11.57 85.90 -44.52
C GLN A 15 -10.52 84.78 -44.63
N THR A 16 -9.52 84.90 -45.51
CA THR A 16 -8.52 83.83 -45.71
C THR A 16 -7.58 83.67 -44.50
N LEU A 17 -7.27 84.75 -43.79
CA LEU A 17 -6.40 84.70 -42.60
C LEU A 17 -7.12 84.04 -41.41
N ILE A 18 -8.41 84.35 -41.20
CA ILE A 18 -9.22 83.74 -40.14
C ILE A 18 -9.43 82.25 -40.41
N LEU A 19 -9.62 81.86 -41.67
CA LEU A 19 -9.74 80.45 -42.07
C LEU A 19 -8.42 79.71 -41.88
N ALA A 20 -7.29 80.32 -42.22
CA ALA A 20 -5.96 79.74 -41.99
C ALA A 20 -5.64 79.57 -40.49
N LEU A 21 -6.01 80.55 -39.65
CA LEU A 21 -5.84 80.46 -38.20
C LEU A 21 -6.78 79.43 -37.56
N GLY A 22 -8.02 79.33 -38.02
CA GLY A 22 -8.97 78.30 -37.61
C GLY A 22 -8.50 76.89 -37.97
N VAL A 23 -7.91 76.71 -39.16
CA VAL A 23 -7.31 75.44 -39.60
C VAL A 23 -6.05 75.12 -38.78
N MET A 24 -5.18 76.09 -38.52
CA MET A 24 -4.00 75.87 -37.66
C MET A 24 -4.39 75.48 -36.23
N PHE A 25 -5.39 76.12 -35.65
CA PHE A 25 -5.87 75.79 -34.30
C PHE A 25 -6.53 74.40 -34.25
N LEU A 26 -7.32 74.04 -35.28
CA LEU A 26 -7.90 72.71 -35.42
C LEU A 26 -6.81 71.62 -35.55
N LEU A 27 -5.76 71.87 -36.34
CA LEU A 27 -4.61 70.96 -36.48
C LEU A 27 -3.84 70.79 -35.17
N LEU A 28 -3.73 71.84 -34.35
CA LEU A 28 -3.06 71.79 -33.05
C LEU A 28 -3.86 70.93 -32.05
N ILE A 29 -5.19 71.08 -32.03
CA ILE A 29 -6.08 70.23 -31.22
C ILE A 29 -6.04 68.78 -31.70
N LEU A 30 -6.13 68.53 -33.01
CA LEU A 30 -6.01 67.19 -33.59
C LEU A 30 -4.65 66.55 -33.28
N GLY A 31 -3.56 67.34 -33.35
CA GLY A 31 -2.22 66.92 -32.95
C GLY A 31 -2.15 66.53 -31.47
N GLY A 32 -2.75 67.32 -30.57
CA GLY A 32 -2.81 67.02 -29.14
C GLY A 32 -3.61 65.75 -28.81
N ILE A 33 -4.76 65.56 -29.45
CA ILE A 33 -5.59 64.35 -29.30
C ILE A 33 -4.83 63.13 -29.82
N PHE A 34 -4.16 63.24 -30.97
CA PHE A 34 -3.38 62.16 -31.57
C PHE A 34 -2.21 61.73 -30.66
N VAL A 35 -1.46 62.68 -30.09
CA VAL A 35 -0.39 62.37 -29.14
C VAL A 35 -0.96 61.68 -27.90
N THR A 36 -2.09 62.14 -27.38
CA THR A 36 -2.74 61.52 -26.20
C THR A 36 -3.18 60.08 -26.48
N LEU A 37 -3.77 59.82 -27.66
CA LEU A 37 -4.16 58.48 -28.08
C LEU A 37 -2.96 57.55 -28.30
N ILE A 38 -1.87 58.04 -28.87
CA ILE A 38 -0.63 57.26 -29.00
C ILE A 38 -0.09 56.90 -27.62
N THR A 39 0.00 57.85 -26.69
CA THR A 39 0.50 57.59 -25.33
C THR A 39 -0.38 56.59 -24.59
N GLN A 40 -1.72 56.69 -24.73
CA GLN A 40 -2.64 55.71 -24.15
C GLN A 40 -2.51 54.32 -24.79
N ASN A 41 -2.33 54.25 -26.11
CA ASN A 41 -2.15 52.97 -26.81
C ASN A 41 -0.80 52.32 -26.49
N LEU A 42 0.28 53.10 -26.42
CA LEU A 42 1.60 52.62 -25.98
C LEU A 42 1.54 52.07 -24.55
N GLY A 43 0.91 52.79 -23.62
CA GLY A 43 0.70 52.32 -22.25
C GLY A 43 -0.11 51.02 -22.16
N ARG A 44 -1.17 50.87 -22.98
CA ARG A 44 -1.93 49.61 -23.05
C ARG A 44 -1.11 48.46 -23.62
N VAL A 45 -0.27 48.71 -24.62
CA VAL A 45 0.62 47.69 -25.22
C VAL A 45 1.68 47.24 -24.21
N ASP A 46 2.26 48.17 -23.44
CA ASP A 46 3.26 47.85 -22.43
C ASP A 46 2.66 47.03 -21.28
N ILE A 47 1.47 47.40 -20.79
CA ILE A 47 0.74 46.59 -19.79
C ILE A 47 0.44 45.19 -20.32
N THR A 48 -0.02 45.08 -21.58
CA THR A 48 -0.35 43.78 -22.18
C THR A 48 0.91 42.90 -22.32
N ARG A 49 2.04 43.49 -22.74
CA ARG A 49 3.34 42.81 -22.78
C ARG A 49 3.81 42.40 -21.39
N GLY A 50 3.66 43.27 -20.39
CA GLY A 50 4.00 43.00 -19.00
C GLY A 50 3.18 41.84 -18.40
N MET A 51 1.87 41.82 -18.64
CA MET A 51 1.00 40.71 -18.20
C MET A 51 1.34 39.39 -18.88
N SER A 52 1.60 39.39 -20.20
CA SER A 52 1.99 38.18 -20.92
C SER A 52 3.34 37.63 -20.46
N ARG A 53 4.31 38.51 -20.14
CA ARG A 53 5.58 38.11 -19.52
C ARG A 53 5.38 37.54 -18.12
N ALA A 54 4.54 38.18 -17.31
CA ALA A 54 4.21 37.70 -15.97
C ALA A 54 3.56 36.30 -16.02
N GLU A 55 2.66 36.06 -16.98
CA GLU A 55 2.05 34.75 -17.20
C GLU A 55 3.09 33.70 -17.61
N THR A 56 4.00 34.05 -18.53
CA THR A 56 5.09 33.17 -18.96
C THR A 56 6.00 32.79 -17.79
N LEU A 57 6.33 33.75 -16.92
CA LEU A 57 7.12 33.51 -15.71
C LEU A 57 6.37 32.64 -14.69
N ALA A 58 5.06 32.86 -14.52
CA ALA A 58 4.24 32.03 -13.64
C ALA A 58 4.19 30.57 -14.15
N LEU A 59 4.03 30.39 -15.46
CA LEU A 59 4.05 29.09 -16.12
C LEU A 59 5.41 28.40 -15.97
N ALA A 60 6.50 29.15 -16.11
CA ALA A 60 7.85 28.65 -15.87
C ALA A 60 8.03 28.16 -14.42
N GLY A 61 7.44 28.86 -13.44
CA GLY A 61 7.42 28.39 -12.05
C GLY A 61 6.68 27.07 -11.87
N LEU A 62 5.53 26.88 -12.52
CA LEU A 62 4.80 25.60 -12.49
C LEU A 62 5.60 24.47 -13.15
N GLN A 63 6.21 24.73 -14.31
CA GLN A 63 7.06 23.75 -15.01
C GLN A 63 8.29 23.37 -14.18
N PHE A 64 8.91 24.34 -13.50
CA PHE A 64 10.01 24.10 -12.59
C PHE A 64 9.59 23.17 -11.45
N VAL A 65 8.47 23.45 -10.77
CA VAL A 65 7.95 22.60 -9.70
C VAL A 65 7.64 21.20 -10.22
N GLN A 66 6.99 21.07 -11.38
CA GLN A 66 6.71 19.77 -12.01
C GLN A 66 8.00 18.97 -12.23
N GLN A 67 9.03 19.61 -12.77
CA GLN A 67 10.31 18.96 -13.01
C GLN A 67 10.92 18.47 -11.68
N GLN A 68 10.86 19.27 -10.62
CA GLN A 68 11.38 18.87 -9.31
C GLN A 68 10.61 17.69 -8.71
N LEU A 69 9.27 17.70 -8.77
CA LEU A 69 8.46 16.59 -8.24
C LEU A 69 8.71 15.27 -9.00
N LEU A 70 8.97 15.34 -10.31
CA LEU A 70 9.19 14.16 -11.15
C LEU A 70 10.64 13.66 -11.09
N THR A 71 11.62 14.56 -11.11
CA THR A 71 13.03 14.25 -11.37
C THR A 71 13.99 14.55 -10.22
N SER A 72 13.52 15.13 -9.11
CA SER A 72 14.37 15.27 -7.91
C SER A 72 14.44 13.94 -7.14
N ARG A 73 15.44 13.83 -6.25
CA ARG A 73 15.55 12.70 -5.30
C ARG A 73 14.37 12.65 -4.34
N GLU A 74 13.89 13.80 -3.89
CA GLU A 74 12.83 13.91 -2.88
C GLU A 74 11.44 13.60 -3.45
N GLY A 75 11.24 13.75 -4.76
CA GLY A 75 9.98 13.37 -5.38
C GLY A 75 8.79 14.18 -4.85
N ALA A 76 7.78 13.49 -4.32
CA ALA A 76 6.62 14.11 -3.68
C ALA A 76 6.99 14.91 -2.41
N ASP A 77 8.15 14.65 -1.82
CA ASP A 77 8.66 15.37 -0.64
C ASP A 77 9.36 16.68 -0.99
N TRP A 78 9.63 16.93 -2.27
CA TRP A 78 10.39 18.12 -2.65
C TRP A 78 9.66 19.40 -2.24
N ARG A 79 10.35 20.30 -1.55
CA ARG A 79 9.82 21.60 -1.13
C ARG A 79 10.84 22.72 -1.40
N PRO A 80 10.41 23.88 -1.90
CA PRO A 80 11.31 25.00 -2.08
C PRO A 80 11.70 25.57 -0.71
N VAL A 81 12.97 25.96 -0.55
CA VAL A 81 13.51 26.55 0.68
C VAL A 81 14.01 27.97 0.40
N PRO A 82 13.66 28.98 1.23
CA PRO A 82 14.20 30.33 1.08
C PRO A 82 15.73 30.36 1.21
N THR A 83 16.43 30.81 0.17
CA THR A 83 17.89 30.94 0.17
C THR A 83 18.37 32.33 0.61
N GLU A 84 17.55 33.35 0.35
CA GLU A 84 17.83 34.75 0.63
C GLU A 84 17.91 35.02 2.14
N VAL A 85 18.98 35.71 2.57
CA VAL A 85 19.23 35.97 4.00
C VAL A 85 18.06 36.67 4.68
N VAL A 86 17.38 37.58 3.97
CA VAL A 86 16.23 38.35 4.48
C VAL A 86 15.03 37.45 4.78
N TRP A 87 14.90 36.33 4.08
CA TRP A 87 13.74 35.42 4.14
C TRP A 87 14.10 34.02 4.65
N ARG A 88 15.34 33.80 5.12
CA ARG A 88 15.81 32.49 5.61
C ARG A 88 15.13 32.07 6.93
N GLN A 89 14.67 33.04 7.72
CA GLN A 89 14.00 32.81 9.01
C GLN A 89 12.55 33.25 8.94
N SER A 90 11.61 32.55 9.56
CA SER A 90 10.21 33.00 9.61
C SER A 90 10.07 34.27 10.46
N LYS A 91 10.71 34.29 11.62
CA LYS A 91 10.69 35.37 12.60
C LYS A 91 12.10 35.89 12.85
N THR A 92 12.26 37.22 12.90
CA THR A 92 13.54 37.87 13.20
C THR A 92 13.32 39.13 14.03
N SER A 93 14.21 39.38 14.99
CA SER A 93 14.22 40.60 15.80
C SER A 93 15.21 41.65 15.28
N ASP A 94 15.95 41.36 14.21
CA ASP A 94 16.90 42.29 13.60
C ASP A 94 16.16 43.39 12.82
N ALA A 95 16.20 44.61 13.35
CA ALA A 95 15.55 45.77 12.74
C ALA A 95 16.03 46.05 11.30
N SER A 96 17.29 45.73 10.97
CA SER A 96 17.82 45.90 9.61
C SER A 96 17.22 44.89 8.62
N VAL A 97 16.91 43.68 9.08
CA VAL A 97 16.24 42.65 8.29
C VAL A 97 14.76 42.98 8.15
N LEU A 98 14.10 43.41 9.23
CA LEU A 98 12.70 43.83 9.21
C LEU A 98 12.46 45.00 8.25
N ASN A 99 13.33 46.01 8.28
CA ASN A 99 13.26 47.12 7.33
C ASN A 99 13.42 46.61 5.89
N ARG A 100 14.43 45.77 5.62
CA ARG A 100 14.63 45.19 4.28
C ARG A 100 13.43 44.36 3.79
N ARG A 101 12.75 43.62 4.67
CA ARG A 101 11.50 42.91 4.33
C ARG A 101 10.43 43.89 3.88
N GLN A 102 10.16 44.94 4.66
CA GLN A 102 9.09 45.90 4.38
C GLN A 102 9.24 46.60 3.03
N TYR A 103 10.49 46.81 2.59
CA TYR A 103 10.81 47.42 1.30
C TYR A 103 10.94 46.41 0.14
N ASP A 104 10.83 45.11 0.40
CA ASP A 104 10.86 44.11 -0.66
C ASP A 104 9.60 44.27 -1.56
N PRO A 105 9.75 44.40 -2.89
CA PRO A 105 8.63 44.54 -3.81
C PRO A 105 7.70 43.32 -3.84
N ASP A 106 8.17 42.17 -3.32
CA ASP A 106 7.41 40.92 -3.26
C ASP A 106 6.93 40.58 -1.84
N TYR A 107 7.03 41.52 -0.89
CA TYR A 107 6.53 41.39 0.49
C TYR A 107 5.09 40.83 0.60
N PRO A 108 4.11 41.18 -0.27
CA PRO A 108 2.76 40.63 -0.18
C PRO A 108 2.68 39.11 -0.31
N TRP A 109 3.70 38.45 -0.89
CA TRP A 109 3.77 36.99 -1.00
C TRP A 109 4.80 36.38 -0.04
N LEU A 110 5.94 37.05 0.15
CA LEU A 110 7.02 36.54 1.01
C LEU A 110 6.76 36.76 2.51
N GLY A 111 6.04 37.84 2.86
CA GLY A 111 5.86 38.31 4.23
C GLY A 111 4.42 38.30 4.76
N ALA A 112 3.41 38.06 3.92
CA ALA A 112 2.00 38.06 4.35
C ALA A 112 1.63 36.85 5.23
N ASP A 113 2.18 35.67 4.92
CA ASP A 113 2.06 34.47 5.76
C ASP A 113 3.45 33.88 6.01
N LEU A 114 4.05 34.26 7.14
CA LEU A 114 5.37 33.78 7.55
C LEU A 114 5.37 32.31 8.01
N ARG A 115 4.20 31.67 8.14
CA ARG A 115 4.11 30.23 8.39
C ARG A 115 4.15 29.45 7.08
N ARG A 116 3.77 30.08 5.96
CA ARG A 116 3.66 29.47 4.62
C ARG A 116 4.17 30.43 3.53
N PRO A 117 5.46 30.81 3.59
CA PRO A 117 6.00 31.80 2.68
C PRO A 117 6.07 31.26 1.25
N PHE A 118 5.92 32.15 0.28
CA PHE A 118 6.42 31.88 -1.05
C PHE A 118 7.95 31.85 -1.06
N VAL A 119 8.53 31.11 -2.00
CA VAL A 119 9.98 31.10 -2.25
C VAL A 119 10.25 31.70 -3.62
N ARG A 120 11.14 32.69 -3.66
CA ARG A 120 11.50 33.44 -4.87
C ARG A 120 12.65 32.77 -5.62
N PHE A 121 12.49 32.66 -6.94
CA PHE A 121 13.53 32.24 -7.88
C PHE A 121 13.74 33.34 -8.92
N HIS A 122 14.99 33.76 -9.08
CA HIS A 122 15.38 34.80 -10.03
C HIS A 122 15.63 34.19 -11.41
N THR A 123 15.19 34.89 -12.45
CA THR A 123 15.53 34.60 -13.85
C THR A 123 16.22 35.80 -14.47
N ARG A 124 16.69 35.70 -15.72
CA ARG A 124 17.36 36.80 -16.40
C ARG A 124 16.45 38.01 -16.64
N ASP A 125 15.17 37.75 -16.93
CA ASP A 125 14.21 38.77 -17.39
C ASP A 125 13.09 39.03 -16.36
N GLY A 126 13.19 38.45 -15.16
CA GLY A 126 12.17 38.54 -14.14
C GLY A 126 12.42 37.58 -12.97
N ARG A 127 11.33 37.21 -12.30
CA ARG A 127 11.33 36.22 -11.21
C ARG A 127 10.00 35.49 -11.16
N PHE A 128 10.02 34.31 -10.56
CA PHE A 128 8.79 33.63 -10.18
C PHE A 128 8.87 33.23 -8.70
N LEU A 129 7.72 33.22 -8.05
CA LEU A 129 7.57 32.85 -6.65
C LEU A 129 6.71 31.60 -6.60
N VAL A 130 7.14 30.59 -5.85
CA VAL A 130 6.39 29.33 -5.72
C VAL A 130 6.09 28.99 -4.28
N ARG A 131 4.92 28.39 -4.04
CA ARG A 131 4.53 27.80 -2.77
C ARG A 131 3.91 26.44 -3.01
N LEU A 132 4.31 25.46 -2.20
CA LEU A 132 3.79 24.10 -2.22
C LEU A 132 3.18 23.81 -0.85
N THR A 133 1.91 23.42 -0.83
CA THR A 133 1.18 23.12 0.40
C THR A 133 0.49 21.77 0.28
N LEU A 134 0.70 20.88 1.25
CA LEU A 134 -0.08 19.65 1.43
C LEU A 134 -0.76 19.71 2.79
N GLU A 135 -2.05 20.02 2.79
CA GLU A 135 -2.84 20.16 4.01
C GLU A 135 -4.22 19.57 3.77
N PRO A 136 -4.43 18.30 4.15
CA PRO A 136 -5.76 17.73 4.18
C PRO A 136 -6.67 18.58 5.08
N ARG A 137 -7.87 18.89 4.60
CA ARG A 137 -8.82 19.78 5.26
C ARG A 137 -10.18 19.13 5.40
N PHE A 138 -10.82 19.47 6.51
CA PHE A 138 -12.19 19.13 6.82
C PHE A 138 -12.97 20.46 6.89
N ARG A 139 -14.10 20.53 6.20
CA ARG A 139 -14.99 21.69 6.18
C ARG A 139 -16.14 21.42 7.14
N THR A 140 -16.51 22.40 7.96
CA THR A 140 -17.74 22.30 8.77
C THR A 140 -18.94 22.07 7.86
N GLY A 141 -19.76 21.06 8.17
CA GLY A 141 -20.98 20.76 7.42
C GLY A 141 -21.96 21.94 7.39
N LEU A 142 -22.91 21.92 6.44
CA LEU A 142 -23.98 22.93 6.37
C LEU A 142 -24.73 23.01 7.72
N PRO A 143 -25.27 24.18 8.12
CA PRO A 143 -25.97 24.35 9.42
C PRO A 143 -27.18 23.43 9.64
N THR A 144 -27.72 22.84 8.57
CA THR A 144 -28.84 21.89 8.61
C THR A 144 -28.41 20.43 8.53
N SER A 145 -27.11 20.18 8.44
CA SER A 145 -26.52 18.85 8.34
C SER A 145 -26.18 18.36 9.75
N ALA A 146 -26.58 17.14 10.12
CA ALA A 146 -26.24 16.54 11.42
C ALA A 146 -24.74 16.20 11.56
N PHE A 147 -23.95 16.49 10.52
CA PHE A 147 -22.58 16.03 10.33
C PHE A 147 -21.59 17.03 10.91
N ARG A 148 -20.55 16.52 11.60
CA ARG A 148 -19.57 17.38 12.25
C ARG A 148 -18.54 17.96 11.29
N ASP A 149 -18.05 17.27 10.26
CA ASP A 149 -17.20 17.88 9.23
C ASP A 149 -17.20 17.04 7.93
N GLN A 150 -17.04 17.66 6.76
CA GLN A 150 -16.91 17.03 5.44
C GLN A 150 -15.47 17.19 4.93
N PHE A 151 -14.80 16.10 4.60
CA PHE A 151 -13.48 16.12 4.01
C PHE A 151 -13.48 16.82 2.64
N ASP A 152 -12.48 17.68 2.39
CA ASP A 152 -12.30 18.36 1.10
C ASP A 152 -11.40 17.52 0.17
N PRO A 153 -11.93 16.86 -0.89
CA PRO A 153 -11.11 16.00 -1.74
C PRO A 153 -9.98 16.75 -2.46
N ASN A 154 -10.15 18.06 -2.72
CA ASN A 154 -9.10 18.87 -3.35
C ASN A 154 -7.90 19.11 -2.42
N SER A 155 -8.08 18.93 -1.10
CA SER A 155 -7.02 19.09 -0.10
C SER A 155 -6.04 17.91 -0.04
N MET A 156 -6.33 16.83 -0.76
CA MET A 156 -5.43 15.66 -0.91
C MET A 156 -4.30 15.91 -1.91
N PHE A 157 -4.51 16.85 -2.83
CA PHE A 157 -3.50 17.20 -3.81
C PHE A 157 -2.46 18.13 -3.19
N LEU A 158 -1.22 18.00 -3.66
CA LEU A 158 -0.23 19.04 -3.48
C LEU A 158 -0.70 20.30 -4.21
N HIS A 159 -1.07 21.34 -3.47
CA HIS A 159 -1.45 22.63 -4.02
C HIS A 159 -0.20 23.44 -4.32
N ILE A 160 -0.06 23.84 -5.58
CA ILE A 160 1.08 24.56 -6.12
C ILE A 160 0.60 25.93 -6.55
N GLU A 161 1.23 26.97 -6.02
CA GLU A 161 0.95 28.36 -6.38
C GLU A 161 2.20 28.94 -7.01
N SER A 162 2.05 29.59 -8.16
CA SER A 162 3.15 30.24 -8.88
C SER A 162 2.78 31.67 -9.23
N VAL A 163 3.62 32.63 -8.85
CA VAL A 163 3.44 34.06 -9.17
C VAL A 163 4.61 34.51 -10.03
N GLY A 164 4.33 34.91 -11.27
CA GLY A 164 5.33 35.44 -12.20
C GLY A 164 5.38 36.96 -12.15
N ARG A 165 6.60 37.51 -12.15
CA ARG A 165 6.87 38.94 -12.03
C ARG A 165 8.02 39.39 -12.94
N PRO A 166 7.76 40.29 -13.91
CA PRO A 166 8.82 40.91 -14.70
C PRO A 166 9.74 41.78 -13.84
N GLY A 167 11.00 41.91 -14.25
CA GLY A 167 11.99 42.74 -13.56
C GLY A 167 12.83 41.98 -12.52
N VAL A 168 14.05 42.48 -12.29
CA VAL A 168 15.03 41.91 -11.35
C VAL A 168 15.02 42.76 -10.09
N VAL A 169 15.14 42.14 -8.92
CA VAL A 169 15.22 42.91 -7.67
C VAL A 169 16.62 43.54 -7.57
N ASP A 170 16.78 44.76 -8.09
CA ASP A 170 17.98 45.59 -7.97
C ASP A 170 17.64 47.03 -7.54
N GLU A 171 18.64 47.83 -7.16
CA GLU A 171 18.44 49.22 -6.71
C GLU A 171 18.02 50.21 -7.82
N LYS A 172 17.97 49.79 -9.09
CA LYS A 172 17.73 50.61 -10.28
C LYS A 172 16.47 50.21 -11.06
N ASP A 173 15.79 49.12 -10.70
CA ASP A 173 14.63 48.59 -11.39
C ASP A 173 13.36 49.36 -10.96
N PRO A 174 12.65 50.04 -11.87
CA PRO A 174 11.43 50.79 -11.54
C PRO A 174 10.27 49.91 -11.01
N SER A 175 10.33 48.58 -11.13
CA SER A 175 9.41 47.63 -10.48
C SER A 175 9.72 47.36 -9.00
N THR A 176 10.87 47.85 -8.50
CA THR A 176 11.35 47.60 -7.13
C THR A 176 11.17 48.78 -6.18
N LEU A 177 11.01 50.00 -6.69
CA LEU A 177 10.92 51.19 -5.84
C LEU A 177 9.50 51.38 -5.31
N ARG A 178 9.22 50.73 -4.17
CA ARG A 178 8.19 51.20 -3.24
C ARG A 178 8.65 52.54 -2.68
N ASP A 179 7.94 53.62 -2.96
CA ASP A 179 8.18 54.93 -2.34
C ASP A 179 7.40 55.01 -1.02
N PRO A 180 8.04 54.84 0.15
CA PRO A 180 7.36 54.92 1.45
C PRO A 180 6.91 56.35 1.80
N THR A 181 7.36 57.35 1.05
CA THR A 181 6.94 58.76 1.23
C THR A 181 5.67 59.09 0.43
N ARG A 182 5.20 58.17 -0.43
CA ARG A 182 3.93 58.31 -1.15
C ARG A 182 2.75 58.30 -0.17
N THR A 183 1.97 59.37 -0.19
CA THR A 183 0.72 59.48 0.55
C THR A 183 -0.24 58.34 0.19
N GLY A 184 -0.64 57.53 1.18
CA GLY A 184 -1.55 56.40 1.00
C GLY A 184 -0.91 55.02 0.78
N PHE A 185 0.42 54.90 0.90
CA PHE A 185 1.14 53.63 0.82
C PHE A 185 0.61 52.56 1.79
N ARG A 186 0.42 51.34 1.30
CA ARG A 186 0.08 50.15 2.12
C ARG A 186 1.12 49.05 1.88
N LEU A 187 1.59 48.41 2.96
CA LEU A 187 2.58 47.31 2.90
C LEU A 187 2.13 46.14 2.02
N GLU A 188 0.82 45.91 1.94
CA GLU A 188 0.17 44.84 1.17
C GLU A 188 -0.14 45.24 -0.29
N GLU A 189 0.15 46.48 -0.70
CA GLU A 189 -0.10 46.94 -2.07
C GLU A 189 0.85 46.23 -3.05
N ILE A 190 0.28 45.59 -4.06
CA ILE A 190 1.02 44.93 -5.13
C ILE A 190 1.35 45.96 -6.21
N VAL A 191 2.63 46.28 -6.39
CA VAL A 191 3.13 47.27 -7.35
C VAL A 191 3.73 46.58 -8.56
N GLY A 192 3.37 46.99 -9.79
CA GLY A 192 3.88 46.44 -11.06
C GLY A 192 3.05 45.28 -11.62
N GLU A 193 3.41 44.78 -12.80
CA GLU A 193 2.71 43.64 -13.42
C GLU A 193 3.01 42.31 -12.72
N TRP A 194 1.97 41.47 -12.59
CA TRP A 194 2.09 40.13 -12.03
C TRP A 194 0.98 39.22 -12.57
N ARG A 195 1.20 37.91 -12.51
CA ARG A 195 0.19 36.88 -12.71
C ARG A 195 0.40 35.74 -11.73
N LYS A 196 -0.68 35.30 -11.10
CA LYS A 196 -0.72 34.07 -10.30
C LYS A 196 -1.36 32.95 -11.14
N LEU A 197 -0.81 31.75 -11.01
CA LEU A 197 -1.39 30.52 -11.48
C LEU A 197 -1.43 29.53 -10.31
N ASP A 198 -2.51 28.77 -10.24
CA ASP A 198 -2.70 27.69 -9.29
C ASP A 198 -2.69 26.35 -10.03
N ALA A 199 -2.11 25.34 -9.39
CA ALA A 199 -1.97 23.99 -9.93
C ALA A 199 -2.07 22.95 -8.81
N TRP A 200 -2.39 21.72 -9.19
CA TRP A 200 -2.55 20.61 -8.25
C TRP A 200 -1.84 19.37 -8.79
N ALA A 201 -1.08 18.69 -7.92
CA ALA A 201 -0.38 17.45 -8.23
C ALA A 201 -0.82 16.33 -7.27
N PRO A 202 -1.24 15.16 -7.78
CA PRO A 202 -1.64 14.04 -6.94
C PRO A 202 -0.42 13.35 -6.32
N VAL A 203 -0.56 12.93 -5.08
CA VAL A 203 0.29 11.90 -4.46
C VAL A 203 -0.49 10.59 -4.56
N GLY A 204 -0.85 10.23 -5.80
CA GLY A 204 -1.99 9.37 -6.12
C GLY A 204 -1.95 7.94 -5.61
N LEU A 205 -0.98 7.56 -4.78
CA LEU A 205 -0.91 6.28 -4.10
C LEU A 205 -1.62 6.29 -2.74
N THR A 206 -1.76 7.44 -2.07
CA THR A 206 -2.32 7.52 -0.71
C THR A 206 -3.81 7.80 -0.68
N ASP A 207 -4.41 8.02 -1.84
CA ASP A 207 -5.61 8.85 -1.95
C ASP A 207 -6.90 8.04 -2.05
N GLN A 208 -6.85 6.78 -2.43
CA GLN A 208 -8.05 5.95 -2.62
C GLN A 208 -7.78 4.52 -2.18
N LEU A 209 -8.83 3.75 -1.92
CA LEU A 209 -8.70 2.32 -1.63
C LEU A 209 -8.06 1.62 -2.82
N TRP A 210 -8.61 1.83 -4.02
CA TRP A 210 -8.17 1.11 -5.21
C TRP A 210 -8.02 2.05 -6.40
N TRP A 211 -6.85 2.04 -7.04
CA TRP A 211 -6.63 2.73 -8.31
C TRP A 211 -6.07 1.81 -9.39
N VAL A 212 -6.85 1.66 -10.46
CA VAL A 212 -6.41 0.96 -11.67
C VAL A 212 -5.91 1.99 -12.67
N THR A 213 -4.59 1.99 -12.88
CA THR A 213 -3.90 3.03 -13.64
C THR A 213 -3.97 2.83 -15.16
N ASN A 214 -4.12 1.58 -15.62
CA ASN A 214 -3.98 1.15 -17.01
C ASN A 214 -2.75 1.77 -17.71
N ARG A 215 -1.61 1.82 -17.01
CA ARG A 215 -0.33 2.37 -17.52
C ARG A 215 0.06 1.78 -18.87
N SER A 216 -0.16 0.48 -19.02
CA SER A 216 0.16 -0.28 -20.23
C SER A 216 -0.83 -0.09 -21.40
N ASN A 217 -1.90 0.70 -21.21
CA ASN A 217 -2.97 0.93 -22.19
C ASN A 217 -3.57 -0.38 -22.75
N ARG A 218 -3.84 -1.36 -21.88
CA ARG A 218 -4.61 -2.55 -22.27
C ARG A 218 -6.00 -2.14 -22.73
N ARG A 219 -6.51 -2.82 -23.75
CA ARG A 219 -7.82 -2.54 -24.37
C ARG A 219 -9.02 -3.12 -23.62
N GLY A 220 -8.80 -4.10 -22.74
CA GLY A 220 -9.86 -4.72 -21.96
C GLY A 220 -10.23 -3.90 -20.73
N PRO A 221 -11.45 -4.07 -20.18
CA PRO A 221 -11.85 -3.41 -18.95
C PRO A 221 -11.06 -3.95 -17.76
N ALA A 222 -10.88 -3.11 -16.74
CA ALA A 222 -10.46 -3.57 -15.43
C ALA A 222 -11.58 -4.41 -14.84
N GLN A 223 -11.35 -5.69 -14.59
CA GLN A 223 -12.37 -6.54 -13.95
C GLN A 223 -12.26 -6.40 -12.44
N LEU A 224 -13.37 -6.33 -11.71
CA LEU A 224 -13.41 -6.42 -10.24
C LEU A 224 -14.56 -7.35 -9.82
N GLY A 225 -14.39 -7.99 -8.65
CA GLY A 225 -15.28 -9.04 -8.16
C GLY A 225 -14.88 -10.45 -8.59
N VAL A 226 -15.71 -11.43 -8.24
CA VAL A 226 -15.48 -12.86 -8.48
C VAL A 226 -16.78 -13.51 -8.94
N PRO A 227 -16.78 -14.27 -10.05
CA PRO A 227 -17.99 -14.96 -10.49
C PRO A 227 -18.38 -16.07 -9.49
N PRO A 228 -19.66 -16.47 -9.48
CA PRO A 228 -20.05 -17.71 -8.82
C PRO A 228 -19.28 -18.89 -9.42
N PHE A 229 -18.93 -19.87 -8.59
CA PHE A 229 -18.35 -21.12 -9.05
C PHE A 229 -19.08 -22.32 -8.46
N ARG A 230 -18.86 -23.48 -9.07
CA ARG A 230 -19.34 -24.77 -8.58
C ARG A 230 -18.25 -25.46 -7.78
N ASP A 231 -18.52 -25.73 -6.52
CA ASP A 231 -17.57 -26.44 -5.66
C ASP A 231 -17.36 -27.89 -6.13
N GLY A 232 -16.48 -28.62 -5.43
CA GLY A 232 -16.22 -30.03 -5.73
C GLY A 232 -17.43 -30.97 -5.58
N ASN A 233 -18.56 -30.46 -5.07
CA ASN A 233 -19.81 -31.17 -4.81
C ASN A 233 -20.99 -30.62 -5.66
N ASP A 234 -20.70 -29.83 -6.70
CA ASP A 234 -21.68 -29.22 -7.62
C ASP A 234 -22.60 -28.15 -7.00
N PHE A 235 -22.30 -27.65 -5.79
CA PHE A 235 -23.00 -26.50 -5.20
C PHE A 235 -22.51 -25.20 -5.82
N SER A 236 -23.45 -24.35 -6.24
CA SER A 236 -23.12 -22.99 -6.67
C SER A 236 -22.85 -22.12 -5.45
N VAL A 237 -21.61 -21.68 -5.31
CA VAL A 237 -21.19 -20.75 -4.26
C VAL A 237 -21.13 -19.34 -4.82
N ARG A 238 -21.76 -18.38 -4.13
CA ARG A 238 -21.75 -16.97 -4.51
C ARG A 238 -20.89 -16.16 -3.54
N TYR A 239 -19.96 -15.37 -4.08
CA TYR A 239 -19.07 -14.51 -3.31
C TYR A 239 -19.54 -13.07 -3.33
N ASN A 240 -19.52 -12.42 -2.17
CA ASN A 240 -19.64 -10.97 -2.05
C ASN A 240 -18.25 -10.35 -1.90
N SER A 241 -17.84 -9.53 -2.86
CA SER A 241 -16.61 -8.73 -2.75
C SER A 241 -16.93 -7.40 -2.06
N GLU A 242 -16.27 -7.12 -0.94
CA GLU A 242 -16.51 -5.92 -0.13
C GLU A 242 -15.37 -4.90 -0.26
N TYR A 243 -15.72 -3.67 -0.65
CA TYR A 243 -14.79 -2.56 -0.83
C TYR A 243 -15.18 -1.41 0.08
N PHE A 244 -14.28 -1.02 1.00
CA PHE A 244 -14.50 0.07 1.95
C PHE A 244 -13.62 1.27 1.61
N GLY A 245 -14.11 2.13 0.73
CA GLY A 245 -13.42 3.35 0.31
C GLY A 245 -13.50 3.65 -1.19
N SER A 246 -12.78 4.69 -1.62
CA SER A 246 -12.82 5.18 -3.00
C SER A 246 -12.20 4.22 -4.01
N ILE A 247 -12.78 4.14 -5.21
CA ILE A 247 -12.23 3.41 -6.35
C ILE A 247 -12.04 4.37 -7.53
N LEU A 248 -10.85 4.35 -8.14
CA LEU A 248 -10.53 5.13 -9.33
C LEU A 248 -10.06 4.20 -10.46
N VAL A 249 -10.60 4.38 -11.66
CA VAL A 249 -10.23 3.57 -12.84
C VAL A 249 -9.97 4.47 -14.05
N ASN A 250 -8.75 4.39 -14.59
CA ASN A 250 -8.33 5.17 -15.76
C ASN A 250 -8.89 4.66 -17.11
N GLY A 251 -9.56 3.51 -17.12
CA GLY A 251 -10.24 2.91 -18.28
C GLY A 251 -11.68 2.49 -17.95
N ASP A 252 -12.16 1.45 -18.62
CA ASP A 252 -13.46 0.81 -18.30
C ASP A 252 -13.34 -0.05 -17.03
N LEU A 253 -14.43 -0.15 -16.27
CA LEU A 253 -14.55 -1.03 -15.11
C LEU A 253 -15.65 -2.06 -15.38
N GLU A 254 -15.33 -3.35 -15.28
CA GLU A 254 -16.26 -4.46 -15.43
C GLU A 254 -16.47 -5.17 -14.10
N TRP A 255 -17.67 -5.06 -13.55
CA TRP A 255 -18.08 -5.80 -12.37
C TRP A 255 -18.44 -7.24 -12.72
N VAL A 256 -17.97 -8.18 -11.89
CA VAL A 256 -18.23 -9.61 -12.00
C VAL A 256 -18.77 -10.13 -10.67
N GLY A 257 -19.82 -10.96 -10.70
CA GLY A 257 -20.42 -11.54 -9.48
C GLY A 257 -21.08 -10.51 -8.57
N ARG A 258 -21.08 -10.75 -7.26
CA ARG A 258 -21.68 -9.84 -6.27
C ARG A 258 -20.64 -8.91 -5.67
N ASN A 259 -20.92 -7.62 -5.69
CA ASN A 259 -20.03 -6.59 -5.19
C ASN A 259 -20.80 -5.62 -4.29
N THR A 260 -20.24 -5.36 -3.11
CA THR A 260 -20.78 -4.37 -2.16
C THR A 260 -19.73 -3.28 -1.94
N LEU A 261 -20.09 -2.04 -2.23
CA LEU A 261 -19.23 -0.88 -2.08
C LEU A 261 -19.72 -0.04 -0.91
N HIS A 262 -18.90 0.07 0.12
CA HIS A 262 -19.14 0.91 1.28
C HIS A 262 -18.42 2.24 1.06
N ILE A 263 -19.21 3.31 0.96
CA ILE A 263 -18.72 4.66 0.69
C ILE A 263 -19.21 5.58 1.80
N PHE A 264 -18.29 6.38 2.34
CA PHE A 264 -18.54 7.44 3.31
C PHE A 264 -18.41 8.81 2.63
N PRO A 265 -19.52 9.44 2.20
CA PRO A 265 -19.45 10.72 1.50
C PRO A 265 -18.88 11.86 2.34
N ALA A 266 -19.08 11.81 3.67
CA ALA A 266 -18.49 12.75 4.61
C ALA A 266 -16.95 12.71 4.57
N ARG A 267 -16.38 11.57 4.21
CA ARG A 267 -14.93 11.34 4.07
C ARG A 267 -14.43 11.63 2.64
N GLY A 268 -15.29 12.13 1.75
CA GLY A 268 -14.93 12.45 0.37
C GLY A 268 -14.74 11.23 -0.52
N GLU A 269 -15.36 10.11 -0.18
CA GLU A 269 -15.22 8.86 -0.92
C GLU A 269 -16.14 8.78 -2.12
N ALA A 270 -15.66 8.16 -3.20
CA ALA A 270 -16.40 8.00 -4.45
C ALA A 270 -15.80 6.88 -5.33
N VAL A 271 -16.61 6.37 -6.24
CA VAL A 271 -16.23 5.47 -7.34
C VAL A 271 -16.26 6.27 -8.63
N GLN A 272 -15.09 6.45 -9.22
CA GLN A 272 -14.89 7.26 -10.41
C GLN A 272 -14.23 6.46 -11.52
N VAL A 273 -14.90 6.39 -12.67
CA VAL A 273 -14.43 5.63 -13.83
C VAL A 273 -14.28 6.57 -15.02
N ARG A 274 -13.14 6.49 -15.71
CA ARG A 274 -12.87 7.31 -16.91
C ARG A 274 -13.49 6.73 -18.17
N GLY A 275 -13.65 5.41 -18.20
CA GLY A 275 -14.38 4.69 -19.23
C GLY A 275 -15.86 4.56 -18.87
N ARG A 276 -16.40 3.36 -19.03
CA ARG A 276 -17.77 2.96 -18.70
C ARG A 276 -17.80 1.90 -17.59
N PHE A 277 -18.93 1.81 -16.91
CA PHE A 277 -19.27 0.65 -16.09
C PHE A 277 -19.87 -0.46 -16.95
N LEU A 278 -19.27 -1.64 -16.88
CA LEU A 278 -19.70 -2.86 -17.54
C LEU A 278 -20.05 -3.90 -16.48
N HIS A 279 -20.99 -4.79 -16.81
CA HIS A 279 -21.42 -5.86 -15.93
C HIS A 279 -21.31 -7.18 -16.70
N ARG A 280 -20.54 -8.12 -16.18
CA ARG A 280 -20.38 -9.45 -16.77
C ARG A 280 -21.29 -10.46 -16.10
N ALA A 281 -22.14 -11.11 -16.89
CA ALA A 281 -22.86 -12.29 -16.43
C ALA A 281 -21.93 -13.52 -16.37
N SER A 282 -22.10 -14.35 -15.35
CA SER A 282 -21.48 -15.67 -15.25
C SER A 282 -22.57 -16.74 -15.45
N GLY A 283 -22.63 -17.31 -16.66
CA GLY A 283 -23.73 -18.21 -17.03
C GLY A 283 -25.08 -17.50 -17.00
N SER A 284 -26.01 -17.99 -16.17
CA SER A 284 -27.34 -17.39 -15.97
C SER A 284 -27.38 -16.32 -14.87
N GLU A 285 -26.27 -16.07 -14.16
CA GLU A 285 -26.22 -15.12 -13.04
C GLU A 285 -25.64 -13.76 -13.49
N PRO A 286 -26.40 -12.65 -13.39
CA PRO A 286 -25.87 -11.32 -13.69
C PRO A 286 -24.91 -10.82 -12.60
N ALA A 287 -24.07 -9.85 -12.93
CA ALA A 287 -23.32 -9.12 -11.90
C ALA A 287 -24.26 -8.25 -11.07
N GLU A 288 -24.16 -8.35 -9.74
CA GLU A 288 -24.92 -7.59 -8.76
C GLU A 288 -23.96 -6.57 -8.11
N VAL A 289 -24.30 -5.28 -8.16
CA VAL A 289 -23.50 -4.20 -7.58
C VAL A 289 -24.39 -3.39 -6.66
N ASN A 290 -24.04 -3.36 -5.39
CA ASN A 290 -24.75 -2.58 -4.37
C ASN A 290 -23.81 -1.54 -3.79
N VAL A 291 -24.19 -0.26 -3.88
CA VAL A 291 -23.50 0.84 -3.23
C VAL A 291 -24.21 1.15 -1.91
N LEU A 292 -23.51 0.92 -0.81
CA LEU A 292 -23.94 1.28 0.53
C LEU A 292 -23.39 2.67 0.85
N ARG A 293 -24.31 3.63 0.98
CA ARG A 293 -23.99 4.94 1.51
C ARG A 293 -24.01 4.84 3.03
N GLU A 294 -22.84 4.94 3.63
CA GLU A 294 -22.65 4.85 5.08
C GLU A 294 -22.41 6.22 5.70
N ASP A 295 -22.64 6.27 7.01
CA ASP A 295 -22.39 7.44 7.86
C ASP A 295 -21.89 6.99 9.23
N ASP A 296 -21.20 7.90 9.90
CA ASP A 296 -20.69 7.68 11.25
C ASP A 296 -21.88 7.64 12.23
N THR A 297 -21.87 6.70 13.17
CA THR A 297 -22.97 6.56 14.12
C THR A 297 -23.02 7.77 15.08
N PRO A 298 -24.21 8.38 15.34
CA PRO A 298 -24.31 9.49 16.26
C PRO A 298 -23.84 9.10 17.67
N GLY A 299 -22.67 9.59 18.09
CA GLY A 299 -22.09 9.30 19.41
C GLY A 299 -20.90 8.34 19.43
N ALA A 300 -20.42 7.87 18.27
CA ALA A 300 -19.16 7.15 18.17
C ALA A 300 -18.01 7.99 18.75
N THR A 301 -17.19 7.37 19.59
CA THR A 301 -15.97 7.96 20.16
C THR A 301 -14.92 8.14 19.06
N ALA A 302 -13.98 9.07 19.25
CA ALA A 302 -12.96 9.38 18.23
C ALA A 302 -12.04 8.18 17.90
N GLU A 303 -11.97 7.17 18.78
CA GLU A 303 -11.25 5.90 18.54
C GLU A 303 -12.06 4.94 17.64
N GLU A 304 -13.39 4.95 17.73
CA GLU A 304 -14.31 4.12 16.92
C GLU A 304 -14.40 4.60 15.44
N ASP A 305 -14.06 5.86 15.17
CA ASP A 305 -13.97 6.44 13.82
C ASP A 305 -12.73 5.93 13.01
N ASN A 306 -11.79 5.27 13.68
CA ASN A 306 -10.60 4.73 13.06
C ASN A 306 -10.79 3.26 12.67
N GLN A 307 -11.17 3.05 11.40
CA GLN A 307 -10.98 1.83 10.60
C GLN A 307 -11.83 0.60 10.92
N ASP A 308 -12.35 0.45 12.14
CA ASP A 308 -13.07 -0.76 12.56
C ASP A 308 -14.37 -0.47 13.32
N ASP A 309 -15.17 0.44 12.78
CA ASP A 309 -16.49 0.69 13.33
C ASP A 309 -17.34 -0.58 13.12
N SER A 310 -17.54 -1.32 14.21
CA SER A 310 -18.47 -2.46 14.29
C SER A 310 -19.93 -1.99 14.28
N VAL A 311 -20.16 -0.67 14.42
CA VAL A 311 -21.47 -0.04 14.41
C VAL A 311 -21.52 1.03 13.33
N ARG A 312 -22.05 0.66 12.16
CA ARG A 312 -22.24 1.56 11.02
C ARG A 312 -23.71 1.74 10.75
N THR A 313 -24.09 2.94 10.33
CA THR A 313 -25.45 3.18 9.88
C THR A 313 -25.48 3.23 8.36
N VAL A 314 -26.05 2.19 7.74
CA VAL A 314 -26.35 2.21 6.30
C VAL A 314 -27.50 3.18 6.06
N LEU A 315 -27.20 4.34 5.47
CA LEU A 315 -28.22 5.35 5.16
C LEU A 315 -29.04 4.97 3.92
N ALA A 316 -28.41 4.31 2.96
CA ALA A 316 -29.04 3.82 1.75
C ALA A 316 -28.28 2.63 1.17
N SER A 317 -29.02 1.68 0.59
CA SER A 317 -28.48 0.61 -0.25
C SER A 317 -29.03 0.82 -1.66
N ILE A 318 -28.14 1.05 -2.62
CA ILE A 318 -28.48 1.47 -3.97
C ILE A 318 -27.95 0.42 -4.96
N PRO A 319 -28.83 -0.35 -5.63
CA PRO A 319 -28.40 -1.26 -6.67
C PRO A 319 -28.01 -0.48 -7.93
N GLU A 320 -26.84 -0.76 -8.49
CA GLU A 320 -26.32 -0.10 -9.69
C GLU A 320 -26.26 -1.06 -10.88
N GLY A 321 -26.63 -0.55 -12.05
CA GLY A 321 -26.52 -1.25 -13.33
C GLY A 321 -25.36 -0.76 -14.21
N PRO A 322 -25.05 -1.45 -15.32
CA PRO A 322 -24.04 -1.00 -16.27
C PRO A 322 -24.45 0.30 -16.96
N THR A 323 -23.47 1.08 -17.42
CA THR A 323 -23.68 2.33 -18.14
C THR A 323 -24.68 2.18 -19.28
N GLY A 324 -25.67 3.07 -19.33
CA GLY A 324 -26.72 3.09 -20.35
C GLY A 324 -27.89 2.13 -20.11
N SER A 325 -27.86 1.33 -19.04
CA SER A 325 -29.03 0.55 -18.60
C SER A 325 -30.00 1.41 -17.79
N ALA A 326 -31.27 0.96 -17.69
CA ALA A 326 -32.27 1.62 -16.84
C ALA A 326 -31.95 1.52 -15.34
N GLY A 327 -31.03 0.63 -14.94
CA GLY A 327 -30.57 0.47 -13.56
C GLY A 327 -29.32 1.28 -13.22
N TYR A 328 -28.71 1.99 -14.18
CA TYR A 328 -27.58 2.87 -13.89
C TYR A 328 -28.07 4.17 -13.27
N ASN A 329 -27.68 4.42 -12.02
CA ASN A 329 -28.08 5.59 -11.27
C ASN A 329 -26.83 6.33 -10.76
N PRO A 330 -26.34 7.35 -11.50
CA PRO A 330 -25.19 8.11 -11.05
C PRO A 330 -25.52 8.84 -9.75
N ILE A 331 -25.01 8.31 -8.63
CA ILE A 331 -25.37 8.79 -7.29
C ILE A 331 -24.76 10.18 -7.10
N LEU A 332 -25.61 11.19 -6.91
CA LEU A 332 -25.20 12.56 -6.60
C LEU A 332 -25.50 12.91 -5.13
N LEU A 333 -24.58 13.67 -4.53
CA LEU A 333 -24.84 14.39 -3.29
C LEU A 333 -25.71 15.63 -3.53
N LEU A 334 -26.30 16.16 -2.45
CA LEU A 334 -27.10 17.38 -2.44
C LEU A 334 -26.32 18.61 -2.96
N ASP A 335 -25.00 18.61 -2.82
CA ASP A 335 -24.09 19.64 -3.34
C ASP A 335 -23.73 19.43 -4.83
N GLY A 336 -24.26 18.37 -5.46
CA GLY A 336 -24.02 18.04 -6.88
C GLY A 336 -22.78 17.20 -7.14
N ARG A 337 -22.03 16.77 -6.11
CA ARG A 337 -20.87 15.88 -6.27
C ARG A 337 -21.29 14.46 -6.59
N ALA A 338 -20.62 13.82 -7.55
CA ALA A 338 -20.90 12.43 -7.91
C ALA A 338 -20.12 11.44 -7.03
N LEU A 339 -20.85 10.50 -6.42
CA LEU A 339 -20.33 9.40 -5.61
C LEU A 339 -20.09 8.14 -6.43
N TYR A 340 -20.91 7.89 -7.46
CA TYR A 340 -20.76 6.78 -8.38
C TYR A 340 -20.99 7.32 -9.79
N ALA A 341 -19.93 7.52 -10.56
CA ALA A 341 -20.06 8.09 -11.90
C ALA A 341 -18.93 7.69 -12.84
N ASP A 342 -19.30 7.60 -14.11
CA ASP A 342 -18.41 7.40 -15.23
C ASP A 342 -18.26 8.66 -16.08
N GLN A 343 -17.30 8.67 -16.99
CA GLN A 343 -17.05 9.83 -17.85
C GLN A 343 -18.22 10.13 -18.80
N GLU A 344 -18.95 9.11 -19.23
CA GLU A 344 -20.12 9.30 -20.10
C GLU A 344 -21.18 10.14 -19.40
N TYR A 345 -21.54 9.83 -18.16
CA TYR A 345 -22.46 10.64 -17.37
C TYR A 345 -21.93 12.05 -17.14
N LEU A 346 -20.67 12.19 -16.73
CA LEU A 346 -20.05 13.47 -16.37
C LEU A 346 -19.96 14.45 -17.56
N THR A 347 -20.10 13.97 -18.79
CA THR A 347 -20.10 14.79 -20.01
C THR A 347 -21.51 15.17 -20.51
N GLN A 348 -22.58 14.65 -19.91
CA GLN A 348 -23.96 14.94 -20.33
C GLN A 348 -24.41 16.37 -19.94
N PRO A 349 -25.17 17.06 -20.81
CA PRO A 349 -25.75 18.36 -20.49
C PRO A 349 -26.82 18.20 -19.39
N GLY A 350 -26.44 18.53 -18.15
CA GLY A 350 -27.28 18.37 -16.96
C GLY A 350 -26.52 17.86 -15.73
N ALA A 351 -25.34 17.24 -15.93
CA ALA A 351 -24.39 17.00 -14.84
C ALA A 351 -23.95 18.36 -14.25
N GLY A 352 -23.97 18.49 -12.92
CA GLY A 352 -23.64 19.74 -12.23
C GLY A 352 -22.28 20.31 -12.67
N ALA A 353 -22.09 21.63 -12.53
CA ALA A 353 -20.86 22.31 -12.97
C ALA A 353 -19.57 21.75 -12.34
N GLU A 354 -19.66 21.18 -11.13
CA GLU A 354 -18.56 20.53 -10.40
C GLU A 354 -18.28 19.09 -10.86
N ALA A 355 -19.19 18.48 -11.63
CA ALA A 355 -19.17 17.07 -12.02
C ALA A 355 -18.73 16.85 -13.48
N ARG A 356 -17.90 17.73 -14.07
CA ARG A 356 -17.66 17.71 -15.53
C ARG A 356 -16.59 16.72 -16.05
N SER A 357 -15.90 15.96 -15.20
CA SER A 357 -15.01 14.86 -15.63
C SER A 357 -14.45 14.04 -14.46
N SER A 358 -14.28 12.73 -14.64
CA SER A 358 -13.41 11.91 -13.80
C SER A 358 -11.96 12.15 -14.27
N ARG A 359 -11.13 12.71 -13.39
CA ARG A 359 -9.76 13.11 -13.77
C ARG A 359 -8.89 11.86 -13.86
N GLY A 360 -8.47 11.49 -15.07
CA GLY A 360 -7.42 10.49 -15.25
C GLY A 360 -6.13 10.98 -14.61
N LEU A 361 -5.64 10.25 -13.61
CA LEU A 361 -4.35 10.52 -12.99
C LEU A 361 -3.29 9.75 -13.78
N ALA A 362 -2.10 10.34 -13.99
CA ALA A 362 -1.02 9.55 -14.58
C ALA A 362 -0.33 8.74 -13.46
N PRO A 363 -0.07 7.44 -13.68
CA PRO A 363 0.64 6.62 -12.71
C PRO A 363 2.03 7.21 -12.45
N PRO A 364 2.47 7.26 -11.18
CA PRO A 364 3.86 7.56 -10.86
C PRO A 364 4.83 6.56 -11.51
N SER A 365 6.12 6.85 -11.51
CA SER A 365 7.15 5.95 -12.08
C SER A 365 8.26 5.72 -11.08
N LEU A 366 8.59 4.45 -10.83
CA LEU A 366 9.70 4.02 -9.98
C LEU A 366 11.06 4.22 -10.66
N ASP A 367 11.08 4.08 -11.98
CA ASP A 367 12.30 4.18 -12.81
C ASP A 367 12.63 5.63 -13.24
N ALA A 368 11.97 6.64 -12.68
CA ALA A 368 12.22 8.03 -13.05
C ALA A 368 13.68 8.43 -12.72
N PRO A 369 14.48 8.87 -13.72
CA PRO A 369 15.85 9.26 -13.47
C PRO A 369 15.93 10.60 -12.72
N GLU A 370 16.89 10.70 -11.83
CA GLU A 370 17.20 11.95 -11.15
C GLU A 370 17.87 12.94 -12.13
N ALA A 371 17.44 14.20 -12.14
CA ALA A 371 17.99 15.21 -13.04
C ALA A 371 19.52 15.40 -12.90
N ALA A 372 20.08 15.33 -11.68
CA ALA A 372 21.49 15.60 -11.43
C ALA A 372 22.42 14.42 -11.77
N THR A 373 22.03 13.19 -11.41
CA THR A 373 22.88 11.99 -11.61
C THR A 373 22.49 11.14 -12.81
N GLN A 374 21.29 11.35 -13.37
CA GLN A 374 20.69 10.49 -14.39
C GLN A 374 20.49 9.02 -13.94
N LEU A 375 20.63 8.74 -12.64
CA LEU A 375 20.36 7.43 -12.04
C LEU A 375 18.90 7.33 -11.59
N PRO A 376 18.32 6.11 -11.51
CA PRO A 376 17.01 5.92 -10.92
C PRO A 376 16.95 6.49 -9.50
N ARG A 377 15.84 7.18 -9.17
CA ARG A 377 15.67 7.90 -7.90
C ARG A 377 16.02 7.07 -6.67
N TYR A 378 15.49 5.86 -6.57
CA TYR A 378 15.66 5.04 -5.36
C TYR A 378 17.08 4.49 -5.22
N GLU A 379 17.82 4.32 -6.32
CA GLU A 379 19.26 4.05 -6.25
C GLU A 379 20.02 5.28 -5.72
N ALA A 380 19.64 6.49 -6.16
CA ALA A 380 20.25 7.72 -5.68
C ALA A 380 19.98 7.99 -4.18
N LEU A 381 18.81 7.59 -3.68
CA LEU A 381 18.42 7.70 -2.27
C LEU A 381 19.03 6.61 -1.37
N THR A 382 19.48 5.49 -1.94
CA THR A 382 20.00 4.34 -1.18
C THR A 382 21.47 4.09 -1.54
N ARG A 383 21.74 3.38 -2.64
CA ARG A 383 23.06 2.97 -3.12
C ARG A 383 24.06 4.13 -3.19
N GLU A 384 23.66 5.25 -3.77
CA GLU A 384 24.56 6.40 -3.96
C GLU A 384 24.58 7.38 -2.79
N SER A 385 23.76 7.16 -1.78
CA SER A 385 23.65 8.05 -0.62
C SER A 385 24.73 7.81 0.44
N GLY A 386 25.51 6.74 0.31
CA GLY A 386 26.56 6.40 1.25
C GLY A 386 27.79 7.31 1.17
N ARG A 387 28.51 7.40 2.29
CA ARG A 387 29.79 8.11 2.35
C ARG A 387 30.86 7.31 1.61
N MET A 388 31.73 8.00 0.87
CA MET A 388 32.94 7.38 0.34
C MET A 388 33.90 7.07 1.49
N ALA A 389 34.32 5.81 1.62
CA ALA A 389 35.27 5.39 2.64
C ALA A 389 36.34 4.48 2.02
N THR A 390 37.56 4.62 2.51
CA THR A 390 38.62 3.67 2.20
C THR A 390 38.43 2.43 3.06
N VAL A 391 38.17 1.30 2.42
CA VAL A 391 37.88 0.03 3.08
C VAL A 391 38.86 -1.01 2.56
N THR A 392 39.41 -1.81 3.47
CA THR A 392 40.18 -3.01 3.11
C THR A 392 39.22 -4.19 3.11
N VAL A 393 38.97 -4.79 1.94
CA VAL A 393 38.14 -6.01 1.81
C VAL A 393 39.06 -7.09 1.24
N ASP A 394 39.18 -8.22 1.95
CA ASP A 394 40.03 -9.35 1.56
C ASP A 394 41.51 -8.98 1.29
N GLY A 395 42.04 -8.01 2.04
CA GLY A 395 43.42 -7.52 1.90
C GLY A 395 43.63 -6.47 0.81
N ASP A 396 42.59 -6.10 0.05
CA ASP A 396 42.64 -5.04 -0.97
C ASP A 396 42.00 -3.74 -0.47
N THR A 397 42.77 -2.65 -0.50
CA THR A 397 42.33 -1.34 -0.01
C THR A 397 41.78 -0.50 -1.16
N ARG A 398 40.49 -0.17 -1.08
CA ARG A 398 39.78 0.61 -2.11
C ARG A 398 38.85 1.64 -1.49
N THR A 399 38.73 2.78 -2.17
CA THR A 399 37.72 3.77 -1.82
C THR A 399 36.39 3.35 -2.44
N VAL A 400 35.42 2.99 -1.59
CA VAL A 400 34.11 2.48 -1.99
C VAL A 400 33.00 3.39 -1.46
N ASN A 401 31.88 3.42 -2.17
CA ASN A 401 30.65 3.99 -1.64
C ASN A 401 30.04 3.00 -0.64
N LEU A 402 29.92 3.37 0.63
CA LEU A 402 29.35 2.51 1.66
C LEU A 402 27.87 2.16 1.42
N GLY A 403 27.15 2.94 0.61
CA GLY A 403 25.76 2.67 0.25
C GLY A 403 25.59 1.38 -0.58
N LEU A 404 26.63 0.91 -1.29
CA LEU A 404 26.65 -0.40 -1.95
C LEU A 404 26.50 -1.57 -0.96
N TYR A 405 26.83 -1.34 0.32
CA TYR A 405 26.76 -2.33 1.39
C TYR A 405 25.58 -2.09 2.35
N GLY A 406 24.60 -1.28 1.94
CA GLY A 406 23.44 -0.95 2.77
C GLY A 406 23.70 0.09 3.86
N LEU A 407 24.86 0.76 3.85
CA LEU A 407 25.27 1.78 4.83
C LEU A 407 25.11 3.21 4.27
N GLY A 408 24.04 3.43 3.51
CA GLY A 408 23.61 4.74 3.01
C GLY A 408 22.66 5.45 3.96
N ARG A 409 22.12 6.60 3.55
CA ARG A 409 20.97 7.23 4.22
C ARG A 409 19.70 6.37 4.09
N GLY A 410 19.62 5.59 3.01
CA GLY A 410 18.66 4.51 2.82
C GLY A 410 19.33 3.13 2.72
N LEU A 411 18.54 2.07 2.83
CA LEU A 411 19.02 0.68 2.77
C LEU A 411 18.95 0.16 1.33
N TYR A 412 20.11 -0.10 0.72
CA TYR A 412 20.20 -0.73 -0.60
C TYR A 412 20.55 -2.21 -0.46
N LEU A 413 19.84 -3.06 -1.19
CA LEU A 413 20.05 -4.50 -1.22
C LEU A 413 20.24 -4.95 -2.67
N ASP A 414 21.48 -5.35 -2.99
CA ASP A 414 21.88 -5.77 -4.32
C ASP A 414 21.51 -7.22 -4.60
N ASN A 415 20.23 -7.47 -4.87
CA ASN A 415 19.68 -8.78 -5.21
C ASN A 415 19.15 -8.83 -6.66
N TYR A 416 19.82 -8.15 -7.59
CA TYR A 416 19.36 -8.02 -8.99
C TYR A 416 19.17 -9.35 -9.73
N THR A 417 19.82 -10.42 -9.28
CA THR A 417 19.65 -11.78 -9.82
C THR A 417 18.37 -12.44 -9.34
N ASP A 418 17.74 -11.96 -8.28
CA ASP A 418 16.52 -12.50 -7.69
C ASP A 418 15.26 -12.04 -8.46
N ILE A 419 15.34 -11.97 -9.79
CA ILE A 419 14.21 -11.67 -10.66
C ILE A 419 13.76 -12.99 -11.29
N GLN A 420 12.61 -13.49 -10.85
CA GLN A 420 11.97 -14.65 -11.47
C GLN A 420 11.64 -14.37 -12.93
N TYR A 421 12.06 -15.28 -13.81
CA TYR A 421 11.83 -15.22 -15.25
C TYR A 421 12.16 -13.85 -15.86
N SER A 422 13.39 -13.36 -15.68
CA SER A 422 13.79 -12.02 -16.14
C SER A 422 13.52 -11.71 -17.62
N ALA A 423 13.46 -12.73 -18.48
CA ALA A 423 13.08 -12.61 -19.90
C ALA A 423 11.56 -12.50 -20.13
N ASP A 424 10.73 -13.13 -19.29
CA ASP A 424 9.27 -13.07 -19.31
C ASP A 424 8.73 -13.03 -17.88
N ARG A 425 8.70 -11.83 -17.30
CA ARG A 425 8.35 -11.64 -15.88
C ARG A 425 6.91 -12.03 -15.56
N ASN A 426 6.04 -12.18 -16.57
CA ASN A 426 4.66 -12.62 -16.38
C ASN A 426 4.55 -14.14 -16.18
N ALA A 427 5.56 -14.92 -16.59
CA ALA A 427 5.58 -16.38 -16.41
C ALA A 427 5.52 -16.79 -14.93
N VAL A 428 5.84 -15.88 -14.00
CA VAL A 428 5.70 -16.10 -12.57
C VAL A 428 4.24 -16.37 -12.14
N ILE A 429 3.27 -15.83 -12.89
CA ILE A 429 1.84 -16.07 -12.63
C ILE A 429 1.49 -17.55 -12.91
N ASP A 430 2.03 -18.12 -13.99
CA ASP A 430 1.86 -19.53 -14.30
C ASP A 430 2.51 -20.42 -13.25
N GLU A 431 3.66 -20.02 -12.70
CA GLU A 431 4.26 -20.71 -11.55
C GLU A 431 3.33 -20.69 -10.32
N TRP A 432 2.79 -19.53 -9.93
CA TRP A 432 1.84 -19.43 -8.80
C TRP A 432 0.59 -20.29 -8.97
N LEU A 433 0.15 -20.45 -10.22
CA LEU A 433 -1.03 -21.23 -10.57
C LEU A 433 -0.70 -22.70 -10.88
N GLN A 434 0.58 -23.09 -10.76
CA GLN A 434 1.13 -24.41 -11.07
C GLN A 434 0.81 -24.88 -12.51
N ARG A 435 0.86 -23.95 -13.47
CA ARG A 435 0.58 -24.17 -14.90
C ARG A 435 1.86 -24.20 -15.75
N GLY A 436 1.74 -24.76 -16.94
CA GLY A 436 2.82 -24.77 -17.93
C GLY A 436 3.79 -25.94 -17.74
N ALA A 437 5.00 -25.78 -18.26
CA ALA A 437 6.03 -26.82 -18.23
C ALA A 437 6.54 -27.06 -16.78
N ALA A 438 7.06 -28.27 -16.53
CA ALA A 438 7.45 -28.70 -15.18
C ALA A 438 8.52 -27.81 -14.52
N ASP A 439 9.41 -27.24 -15.32
CA ASP A 439 10.45 -26.29 -14.95
C ASP A 439 9.91 -24.91 -14.54
N VAL A 440 8.75 -24.51 -15.07
CA VAL A 440 8.06 -23.27 -14.65
C VAL A 440 7.19 -23.56 -13.42
N ARG A 441 6.29 -24.54 -13.51
CA ARG A 441 5.26 -24.78 -12.47
C ARG A 441 5.77 -25.26 -11.12
N ARG A 442 7.06 -25.64 -11.00
CA ARG A 442 7.65 -26.20 -9.76
C ARG A 442 8.80 -25.40 -9.16
N THR A 443 9.30 -24.35 -9.82
CA THR A 443 10.57 -23.74 -9.38
C THR A 443 10.49 -23.17 -7.96
N GLY A 444 9.41 -22.46 -7.60
CA GLY A 444 9.20 -21.97 -6.23
C GLY A 444 8.27 -22.83 -5.37
N TRP A 445 7.79 -23.98 -5.83
CA TRP A 445 6.94 -24.85 -5.02
C TRP A 445 7.77 -25.92 -4.32
N ASP A 446 7.91 -25.80 -3.00
CA ASP A 446 8.54 -26.78 -2.13
C ASP A 446 7.46 -27.59 -1.42
N GLY A 447 7.06 -28.69 -2.07
CA GLY A 447 5.88 -29.46 -1.69
C GLY A 447 4.60 -28.64 -1.80
N PHE A 448 4.05 -28.24 -0.65
CA PHE A 448 2.83 -27.42 -0.59
C PHE A 448 3.05 -25.97 -0.20
N GLN A 449 4.28 -25.62 0.16
CA GLN A 449 4.65 -24.25 0.47
C GLN A 449 5.23 -23.62 -0.80
N TYR A 450 4.76 -22.44 -1.13
CA TYR A 450 5.40 -21.61 -2.13
C TYR A 450 6.53 -20.82 -1.46
N VAL A 451 7.75 -21.07 -1.88
CA VAL A 451 8.94 -20.31 -1.52
C VAL A 451 9.45 -19.63 -2.79
N PRO A 452 9.16 -18.33 -3.00
CA PRO A 452 9.58 -17.63 -4.20
C PRO A 452 11.08 -17.80 -4.43
N SER A 453 11.42 -18.38 -5.59
CA SER A 453 12.78 -18.87 -5.88
C SER A 453 13.19 -18.53 -7.30
N VAL A 454 14.49 -18.33 -7.51
CA VAL A 454 15.08 -18.14 -8.84
C VAL A 454 15.94 -19.35 -9.20
N ARG A 455 15.92 -19.68 -10.49
CA ARG A 455 16.82 -20.67 -11.09
C ARG A 455 17.99 -19.96 -11.76
N ASP A 456 19.19 -20.09 -11.19
CA ASP A 456 20.44 -19.54 -11.71
C ASP A 456 21.40 -20.69 -12.07
N GLU A 457 21.82 -20.77 -13.33
CA GLU A 457 22.74 -21.80 -13.86
C GLU A 457 22.39 -23.26 -13.46
N GLY A 458 21.10 -23.57 -13.30
CA GLY A 458 20.59 -24.90 -12.93
C GLY A 458 20.40 -25.12 -11.42
N THR A 459 20.86 -24.19 -10.58
CA THR A 459 20.61 -24.19 -9.13
C THR A 459 19.35 -23.38 -8.82
N VAL A 460 18.51 -23.88 -7.93
CA VAL A 460 17.33 -23.14 -7.43
C VAL A 460 17.63 -22.66 -6.02
N HIS A 461 17.38 -21.38 -5.75
CA HIS A 461 17.47 -20.83 -4.41
C HIS A 461 16.32 -19.85 -4.14
N PRO A 462 15.88 -19.69 -2.88
CA PRO A 462 14.93 -18.66 -2.50
C PRO A 462 15.42 -17.25 -2.85
N ILE A 463 14.51 -16.31 -3.02
CA ILE A 463 14.88 -14.88 -3.14
C ILE A 463 15.12 -14.25 -1.76
N LEU A 464 15.74 -13.06 -1.76
CA LEU A 464 15.92 -12.20 -0.57
C LEU A 464 14.65 -12.11 0.29
N GLU A 465 14.83 -12.28 1.61
CA GLU A 465 13.80 -12.09 2.62
C GLU A 465 14.10 -10.89 3.53
N LEU A 466 13.07 -10.10 3.83
CA LEU A 466 13.06 -9.04 4.82
C LEU A 466 12.02 -9.32 5.90
N GLN A 467 12.46 -9.28 7.15
CA GLN A 467 11.58 -9.29 8.32
C GLN A 467 11.68 -7.94 9.02
N PHE A 468 10.53 -7.25 9.15
CA PHE A 468 10.41 -6.04 9.93
C PHE A 468 10.33 -6.38 11.43
N LEU A 469 11.22 -5.76 12.19
CA LEU A 469 11.34 -5.91 13.64
C LEU A 469 10.99 -4.56 14.30
N PRO A 470 10.61 -4.53 15.59
CA PRO A 470 10.26 -3.29 16.28
C PRO A 470 11.31 -2.17 16.14
N ASP A 471 12.60 -2.51 16.10
CA ASP A 471 13.74 -1.60 16.10
C ASP A 471 14.59 -1.64 14.82
N GLY A 472 14.27 -2.50 13.84
CA GLY A 472 15.07 -2.64 12.63
C GLY A 472 14.49 -3.55 11.56
N ILE A 473 15.34 -3.95 10.62
CA ILE A 473 15.03 -4.78 9.47
C ILE A 473 16.05 -5.90 9.42
N GLN A 474 15.59 -7.14 9.59
CA GLN A 474 16.42 -8.31 9.35
C GLN A 474 16.33 -8.70 7.88
N ALA A 475 17.47 -8.78 7.20
CA ALA A 475 17.57 -9.24 5.82
C ALA A 475 18.30 -10.58 5.77
N THR A 476 17.80 -11.51 4.96
CA THR A 476 18.41 -12.82 4.72
C THR A 476 18.51 -13.09 3.23
N ARG A 477 19.73 -13.34 2.74
CA ARG A 477 20.00 -13.71 1.35
C ARG A 477 19.99 -15.21 1.17
N PHE A 478 19.82 -15.71 -0.05
CA PHE A 478 19.95 -17.14 -0.36
C PHE A 478 20.67 -17.42 -1.68
N ASP A 479 21.09 -16.38 -2.39
CA ASP A 479 21.74 -16.42 -3.70
C ASP A 479 23.23 -16.80 -3.65
N ARG A 480 23.65 -17.54 -2.63
CA ARG A 480 25.06 -17.95 -2.45
C ARG A 480 25.41 -19.11 -3.37
N ASP A 481 26.54 -19.01 -4.08
CA ASP A 481 27.13 -20.14 -4.79
C ASP A 481 27.59 -21.21 -3.77
N VAL A 482 27.38 -22.50 -4.09
CA VAL A 482 27.84 -23.69 -3.35
C VAL A 482 29.33 -23.68 -3.03
N ARG A 483 30.14 -22.89 -3.74
CA ARG A 483 31.59 -22.73 -3.49
C ARG A 483 31.93 -21.61 -2.51
N GLY A 484 30.93 -20.88 -2.00
CA GLY A 484 31.11 -19.80 -1.04
C GLY A 484 31.89 -18.59 -1.58
N HIS A 485 32.11 -18.51 -2.89
CA HIS A 485 32.87 -17.44 -3.52
C HIS A 485 31.97 -16.22 -3.82
N ASN A 486 32.48 -15.04 -3.49
CA ASN A 486 31.96 -13.79 -4.06
C ASN A 486 32.27 -13.79 -5.56
N PHE A 487 31.27 -13.62 -6.43
CA PHE A 487 31.55 -13.36 -7.84
C PHE A 487 32.30 -12.02 -7.98
N GLY A 488 33.54 -12.12 -8.46
CA GLY A 488 34.17 -11.11 -9.30
C GLY A 488 34.81 -9.90 -8.62
N ARG A 489 36.14 -9.81 -8.73
CA ARG A 489 36.99 -8.65 -8.37
C ARG A 489 36.66 -7.33 -9.10
N ALA A 490 35.63 -7.27 -9.94
CA ALA A 490 35.27 -6.09 -10.71
C ALA A 490 33.83 -5.66 -10.39
N ALA A 491 33.66 -4.43 -9.88
CA ALA A 491 32.40 -3.67 -9.75
C ALA A 491 31.59 -3.71 -8.43
N GLY A 492 32.12 -4.19 -7.30
CA GLY A 492 31.54 -3.87 -5.97
C GLY A 492 30.14 -4.43 -5.70
N ARG A 493 29.72 -5.46 -6.43
CA ARG A 493 28.50 -6.23 -6.19
C ARG A 493 28.85 -7.41 -5.30
N THR A 494 28.26 -7.51 -4.12
CA THR A 494 28.60 -8.56 -3.15
C THR A 494 27.37 -9.32 -2.69
N ARG A 495 27.48 -10.66 -2.61
CA ARG A 495 26.41 -11.56 -2.16
C ARG A 495 26.41 -11.84 -0.64
N LEU A 496 27.25 -11.12 0.11
CA LEU A 496 27.32 -11.14 1.58
C LEU A 496 26.88 -9.79 2.14
N PHE A 497 26.33 -9.82 3.36
CA PHE A 497 26.16 -8.60 4.13
C PHE A 497 27.46 -8.20 4.81
N TYR A 498 27.61 -6.90 4.97
CA TYR A 498 28.76 -6.27 5.59
C TYR A 498 28.31 -5.27 6.64
N GLN A 499 29.05 -5.18 7.74
CA GLN A 499 28.86 -4.17 8.77
C GLN A 499 30.19 -3.53 9.14
N ILE A 500 30.13 -2.32 9.70
CA ILE A 500 31.32 -1.69 10.26
C ILE A 500 31.59 -2.35 11.61
N ASP A 501 32.75 -2.99 11.72
CA ASP A 501 33.25 -3.52 12.98
C ASP A 501 33.45 -2.35 13.97
N PRO A 502 32.79 -2.36 15.13
CA PRO A 502 32.85 -1.26 16.08
C PRO A 502 34.24 -1.09 16.72
N VAL A 503 35.09 -2.12 16.69
CA VAL A 503 36.45 -2.10 17.26
C VAL A 503 37.47 -1.63 16.24
N THR A 504 37.43 -2.19 15.03
CA THR A 504 38.45 -1.88 14.00
C THR A 504 38.04 -0.73 13.08
N GLY A 505 36.75 -0.38 13.02
CA GLY A 505 36.20 0.60 12.08
C GLY A 505 36.23 0.13 10.61
N LEU A 506 36.63 -1.13 10.37
CA LEU A 506 36.69 -1.73 9.05
C LEU A 506 35.36 -2.40 8.69
N LEU A 507 35.12 -2.56 7.40
CA LEU A 507 33.96 -3.30 6.91
C LEU A 507 34.24 -4.80 7.01
N ALA A 508 33.44 -5.51 7.80
CA ALA A 508 33.56 -6.95 8.01
C ALA A 508 32.31 -7.69 7.47
N PRO A 509 32.47 -8.85 6.84
CA PRO A 509 31.34 -9.67 6.42
C PRO A 509 30.64 -10.25 7.64
N VAL A 510 29.31 -10.17 7.69
CA VAL A 510 28.48 -10.70 8.80
C VAL A 510 27.70 -11.95 8.43
N GLY A 511 27.83 -12.40 7.18
CA GLY A 511 27.23 -13.63 6.68
C GLY A 511 25.99 -13.40 5.82
N GLN A 512 25.11 -14.40 5.84
CA GLN A 512 23.91 -14.49 4.99
C GLN A 512 22.71 -13.70 5.55
N THR A 513 22.70 -13.45 6.86
CA THR A 513 21.68 -12.68 7.56
C THR A 513 22.32 -11.49 8.26
N ALA A 514 21.67 -10.34 8.17
CA ALA A 514 22.08 -9.13 8.89
C ALA A 514 20.86 -8.36 9.38
N VAL A 515 21.02 -7.68 10.52
CA VAL A 515 20.02 -6.75 11.04
C VAL A 515 20.50 -5.33 10.78
N PHE A 516 19.66 -4.54 10.12
CA PHE A 516 19.90 -3.14 9.84
C PHE A 516 18.96 -2.28 10.70
N PRO A 517 19.40 -1.12 11.19
CA PRO A 517 18.46 -0.14 11.72
C PRO A 517 17.52 0.34 10.63
N TYR A 518 16.36 0.87 11.01
CA TYR A 518 15.51 1.58 10.05
C TYR A 518 16.28 2.74 9.39
N PRO A 519 16.20 2.89 8.05
CA PRO A 519 16.96 3.91 7.32
C PRO A 519 16.54 5.33 7.70
N GLU A 520 17.50 6.26 7.71
CA GLU A 520 17.28 7.67 8.06
C GLU A 520 16.23 8.33 7.15
N ASN A 521 16.29 8.04 5.84
CA ASN A 521 15.35 8.58 4.87
C ASN A 521 14.08 7.72 4.69
N GLY A 522 13.94 6.63 5.46
CA GLY A 522 12.79 5.72 5.38
C GLY A 522 12.69 4.93 4.08
N VAL A 523 13.76 4.81 3.27
CA VAL A 523 13.73 4.08 1.99
C VAL A 523 14.56 2.80 2.04
N VAL A 524 13.96 1.70 1.62
CA VAL A 524 14.62 0.42 1.34
C VAL A 524 14.47 0.13 -0.16
N CYS A 525 15.56 -0.18 -0.84
CA CYS A 525 15.56 -0.48 -2.27
C CYS A 525 16.21 -1.84 -2.52
N CYS A 526 15.42 -2.77 -3.06
CA CYS A 526 15.85 -4.09 -3.51
C CYS A 526 15.92 -4.09 -5.04
N ALA A 527 17.05 -4.50 -5.60
CA ALA A 527 17.23 -4.51 -7.06
C ALA A 527 16.41 -5.60 -7.78
N GLY A 528 16.14 -6.72 -7.11
CA GLY A 528 15.29 -7.83 -7.59
C GLY A 528 14.00 -7.96 -6.81
N SER A 529 13.37 -9.13 -6.87
CA SER A 529 12.17 -9.46 -6.08
C SER A 529 12.51 -9.65 -4.59
N VAL A 530 11.53 -9.51 -3.69
CA VAL A 530 11.77 -9.61 -2.24
C VAL A 530 10.58 -10.21 -1.51
N ARG A 531 10.83 -10.99 -0.46
CA ARG A 531 9.85 -11.53 0.49
C ARG A 531 9.79 -10.65 1.73
N VAL A 532 8.61 -10.33 2.24
CA VAL A 532 8.40 -9.42 3.37
C VAL A 532 7.41 -9.96 4.39
N ARG A 533 7.64 -9.64 5.68
CA ARG A 533 6.72 -9.88 6.80
C ARG A 533 7.10 -9.07 8.03
N GLY A 534 6.25 -9.09 9.06
CA GLY A 534 6.57 -8.66 10.42
C GLY A 534 5.91 -7.34 10.83
N LEU A 535 6.50 -6.71 11.85
CA LEU A 535 5.94 -5.53 12.51
C LEU A 535 6.75 -4.29 12.16
N VAL A 536 6.11 -3.23 11.66
CA VAL A 536 6.77 -1.97 11.31
C VAL A 536 6.81 -1.00 12.47
N GLY A 537 8.02 -0.76 12.98
CA GLY A 537 8.27 0.06 14.17
C GLY A 537 7.84 -0.64 15.46
N GLY A 538 8.12 -0.01 16.59
CA GLY A 538 7.77 -0.52 17.92
C GLY A 538 6.82 0.44 18.66
N PRO A 539 6.22 0.02 19.78
CA PRO A 539 5.23 0.81 20.53
C PRO A 539 5.70 2.20 20.97
N GLY A 540 7.01 2.46 21.04
CA GLY A 540 7.57 3.77 21.37
C GLY A 540 8.32 4.46 20.23
N ALA A 541 8.34 3.86 19.04
CA ALA A 541 9.16 4.31 17.91
C ALA A 541 8.40 4.14 16.59
N PRO A 542 7.48 5.07 16.24
CA PRO A 542 6.79 5.03 14.95
C PRO A 542 7.78 5.10 13.80
N ARG A 543 7.50 4.36 12.73
CA ARG A 543 8.33 4.32 11.52
C ARG A 543 7.49 4.52 10.26
N GLN A 544 7.94 5.39 9.36
CA GLN A 544 7.39 5.50 8.01
C GLN A 544 8.41 4.92 7.03
N LEU A 545 8.02 3.88 6.30
CA LEU A 545 8.91 3.11 5.45
C LEU A 545 8.36 2.98 4.04
N THR A 546 9.22 3.20 3.05
CA THR A 546 8.96 2.93 1.64
C THR A 546 9.92 1.85 1.16
N LEU A 547 9.40 0.64 0.94
CA LEU A 547 10.10 -0.47 0.32
C LEU A 547 9.87 -0.43 -1.19
N VAL A 548 10.96 -0.43 -1.94
CA VAL A 548 10.94 -0.46 -3.41
C VAL A 548 11.62 -1.73 -3.90
N SER A 549 10.96 -2.44 -4.80
CA SER A 549 11.46 -3.66 -5.43
C SER A 549 11.55 -3.49 -6.94
N GLY A 550 12.69 -3.85 -7.52
CA GLY A 550 12.87 -3.92 -8.96
C GLY A 550 12.09 -5.07 -9.61
N GLY A 551 11.55 -6.01 -8.82
CA GLY A 551 10.73 -7.14 -9.27
C GLY A 551 9.38 -7.21 -8.55
N THR A 552 9.02 -8.41 -8.09
CA THR A 552 7.80 -8.68 -7.31
C THR A 552 8.07 -8.54 -5.81
N ILE A 553 7.10 -8.05 -5.04
CA ILE A 553 7.11 -8.10 -3.58
C ILE A 553 6.16 -9.22 -3.13
N TYR A 554 6.67 -10.17 -2.35
CA TYR A 554 5.88 -11.26 -1.77
C TYR A 554 5.62 -11.00 -0.29
N ILE A 555 4.36 -11.03 0.12
CA ILE A 555 3.94 -10.91 1.52
C ILE A 555 3.76 -12.32 2.08
N GLU A 556 4.55 -12.71 3.08
CA GLU A 556 4.63 -14.09 3.59
C GLU A 556 4.26 -14.23 5.08
N GLY A 557 3.42 -13.33 5.55
CA GLY A 557 2.98 -13.25 6.94
C GLY A 557 2.15 -12.00 7.13
N ASN A 558 1.88 -11.65 8.38
CA ASN A 558 1.24 -10.38 8.65
C ASN A 558 2.23 -9.23 8.37
N LEU A 559 1.69 -8.11 7.91
CA LEU A 559 2.38 -6.83 7.90
C LEU A 559 1.60 -5.90 8.80
N LEU A 560 2.08 -5.76 10.03
CA LEU A 560 1.37 -5.03 11.09
C LEU A 560 2.06 -3.73 11.43
N LYS A 561 1.28 -2.78 11.93
CA LYS A 561 1.81 -1.55 12.53
C LYS A 561 2.21 -1.79 13.99
N GLY A 562 3.48 -1.59 14.33
CA GLY A 562 3.92 -1.60 15.74
C GLY A 562 3.56 -0.34 16.52
N HIS A 563 3.06 0.69 15.84
CA HIS A 563 2.56 1.92 16.41
C HIS A 563 1.45 2.48 15.50
N PRO A 564 0.40 3.16 16.01
CA PRO A 564 -0.66 3.72 15.16
C PRO A 564 -0.17 4.66 14.05
N ASN A 565 0.92 5.38 14.32
CA ASN A 565 1.62 6.28 13.38
C ASN A 565 2.73 5.61 12.54
N SER A 566 2.85 4.27 12.56
CA SER A 566 3.73 3.54 11.65
C SER A 566 3.01 3.27 10.32
N TYR A 567 3.73 3.42 9.22
CA TYR A 567 3.19 3.22 7.87
C TYR A 567 4.22 2.54 6.96
N LEU A 568 3.73 1.68 6.08
CA LEU A 568 4.52 0.94 5.11
C LEU A 568 3.99 1.17 3.69
N ALA A 569 4.88 1.49 2.76
CA ALA A 569 4.63 1.45 1.32
C ALA A 569 5.40 0.30 0.68
N LEU A 570 4.70 -0.51 -0.10
CA LEU A 570 5.24 -1.58 -0.93
C LEU A 570 5.15 -1.15 -2.39
N LEU A 571 6.27 -0.72 -2.97
CA LEU A 571 6.36 -0.28 -4.35
C LEU A 571 7.10 -1.32 -5.20
N ALA A 572 6.35 -2.16 -5.91
CA ALA A 572 6.89 -3.17 -6.81
C ALA A 572 6.85 -2.70 -8.26
N ARG A 573 7.90 -3.01 -9.02
CA ARG A 573 7.88 -2.82 -10.47
C ARG A 573 6.90 -3.76 -11.15
N ASP A 574 6.88 -5.04 -10.74
CA ASP A 574 6.04 -6.07 -11.33
C ASP A 574 4.74 -6.23 -10.54
N ASN A 575 4.71 -7.13 -9.56
CA ASN A 575 3.51 -7.49 -8.81
C ASN A 575 3.72 -7.27 -7.30
N VAL A 576 2.63 -7.13 -6.57
CA VAL A 576 2.61 -7.34 -5.12
C VAL A 576 1.72 -8.55 -4.86
N CYS A 577 2.28 -9.58 -4.25
CA CYS A 577 1.69 -10.90 -4.18
C CYS A 577 1.60 -11.35 -2.72
N LEU A 578 0.40 -11.64 -2.23
CA LEU A 578 0.22 -12.33 -0.97
C LEU A 578 0.46 -13.83 -1.17
N ASN A 579 1.28 -14.41 -0.30
CA ASN A 579 1.57 -15.83 -0.26
C ASN A 579 1.01 -16.45 1.04
N PRO A 580 -0.27 -16.88 1.05
CA PRO A 580 -0.87 -17.51 2.23
C PRO A 580 -0.23 -18.85 2.58
N THR A 581 0.45 -19.51 1.64
CA THR A 581 1.08 -20.82 1.87
C THR A 581 2.26 -20.74 2.85
N ALA A 582 2.90 -19.57 2.95
CA ALA A 582 4.04 -19.32 3.83
C ALA A 582 3.62 -18.79 5.22
N PHE A 583 2.32 -18.65 5.48
CA PHE A 583 1.81 -18.14 6.76
C PHE A 583 2.08 -19.12 7.92
N PHE A 584 2.09 -20.42 7.61
CA PHE A 584 2.62 -21.45 8.49
C PHE A 584 4.03 -21.80 8.00
N ARG A 585 5.03 -21.31 8.73
CA ARG A 585 6.43 -21.54 8.39
C ARG A 585 6.91 -22.83 8.99
N PHE A 586 7.27 -23.74 8.10
CA PHE A 586 7.92 -24.99 8.40
C PHE A 586 9.43 -24.74 8.58
N GLN A 587 9.98 -25.02 9.75
CA GLN A 587 11.41 -24.97 10.01
C GLN A 587 11.90 -26.35 10.44
N SER A 588 12.68 -26.97 9.57
CA SER A 588 13.18 -28.33 9.72
C SER A 588 14.48 -28.38 10.53
N GLY A 589 14.64 -29.44 11.34
CA GLY A 589 15.97 -29.87 11.79
C GLY A 589 16.86 -30.30 10.62
N ASP A 590 18.17 -30.37 10.85
CA ASP A 590 19.20 -30.60 9.81
C ASP A 590 19.02 -31.93 9.02
N ASP A 591 18.37 -32.92 9.63
CA ASP A 591 18.17 -34.28 9.12
C ASP A 591 16.74 -34.57 8.65
N VAL A 592 15.85 -33.57 8.68
CA VAL A 592 14.49 -33.68 8.15
C VAL A 592 14.51 -33.50 6.63
N VAL A 593 13.79 -34.36 5.91
CA VAL A 593 13.73 -34.36 4.44
C VAL A 593 12.30 -34.20 3.98
N LEU A 594 12.07 -33.41 2.92
CA LEU A 594 10.79 -33.36 2.22
C LEU A 594 10.74 -34.46 1.16
N ASP A 595 9.83 -35.41 1.34
CA ASP A 595 9.62 -36.54 0.44
C ASP A 595 8.30 -36.41 -0.34
N ALA A 596 8.30 -36.95 -1.55
CA ALA A 596 7.13 -36.99 -2.42
C ALA A 596 6.37 -38.31 -2.28
N ASP A 597 5.05 -38.23 -2.09
CA ASP A 597 4.16 -39.39 -2.10
C ASP A 597 3.87 -39.80 -3.55
N LEU A 598 4.52 -40.87 -4.01
CA LEU A 598 4.40 -41.37 -5.38
C LEU A 598 3.59 -42.67 -5.42
N PHE A 599 2.63 -42.76 -6.35
CA PHE A 599 1.97 -44.02 -6.66
C PHE A 599 2.91 -44.96 -7.44
N GLN A 600 3.70 -44.40 -8.36
CA GLN A 600 4.75 -45.09 -9.13
C GLN A 600 5.93 -44.15 -9.41
N PRO A 601 7.18 -44.66 -9.52
CA PRO A 601 8.34 -43.86 -9.89
C PRO A 601 8.14 -43.12 -11.23
N GLY A 602 8.42 -41.82 -11.27
CA GLY A 602 8.35 -40.99 -12.49
C GLY A 602 6.97 -40.38 -12.80
N GLN A 603 5.96 -40.58 -11.96
CA GLN A 603 4.70 -39.83 -12.01
C GLN A 603 4.77 -38.52 -11.22
N ASP A 604 3.80 -37.63 -11.46
CA ASP A 604 3.63 -36.45 -10.64
C ASP A 604 3.26 -36.87 -9.20
N PRO A 605 3.89 -36.27 -8.16
CA PRO A 605 3.56 -36.55 -6.77
C PRO A 605 2.07 -36.37 -6.48
N THR A 606 1.51 -37.30 -5.71
CA THR A 606 0.13 -37.23 -5.23
C THR A 606 0.00 -36.35 -3.99
N SER A 607 1.06 -36.29 -3.18
CA SER A 607 1.17 -35.50 -1.94
C SER A 607 2.65 -35.37 -1.56
N PHE A 608 2.95 -34.64 -0.49
CA PHE A 608 4.28 -34.48 0.08
C PHE A 608 4.23 -34.58 1.61
N HIS A 609 5.34 -34.97 2.22
CA HIS A 609 5.52 -34.96 3.67
C HIS A 609 6.96 -34.68 4.08
N PHE A 610 7.12 -34.12 5.27
CA PHE A 610 8.40 -34.08 5.97
C PHE A 610 8.63 -35.40 6.69
N THR A 611 9.70 -36.09 6.36
CA THR A 611 10.22 -37.24 7.09
C THR A 611 11.10 -36.72 8.23
N VAL A 612 10.59 -36.80 9.46
CA VAL A 612 11.28 -36.35 10.68
C VAL A 612 11.88 -37.57 11.39
N PRO A 613 13.22 -37.72 11.44
CA PRO A 613 13.86 -38.84 12.13
C PRO A 613 13.70 -38.79 13.65
N GLN A 614 13.95 -39.92 14.30
CA GLN A 614 14.03 -39.97 15.77
C GLN A 614 15.12 -39.03 16.30
N GLY A 615 14.81 -38.33 17.40
CA GLY A 615 15.70 -37.35 18.00
C GLY A 615 15.76 -36.00 17.26
N SER A 616 15.04 -35.87 16.14
CA SER A 616 14.91 -34.63 15.38
C SER A 616 13.60 -33.89 15.70
N HIS A 617 13.45 -32.71 15.11
CA HIS A 617 12.27 -31.86 15.27
C HIS A 617 11.87 -31.14 13.98
N MET A 618 10.61 -30.75 13.97
CA MET A 618 10.00 -29.89 12.96
C MET A 618 9.21 -28.79 13.66
N ASP A 619 9.55 -27.53 13.38
CA ASP A 619 8.81 -26.38 13.91
C ASP A 619 7.80 -25.89 12.89
N VAL A 620 6.63 -25.50 13.39
CA VAL A 620 5.60 -24.77 12.65
C VAL A 620 5.39 -23.44 13.35
N ALA A 621 5.76 -22.36 12.69
CA ALA A 621 5.64 -21.01 13.24
C ALA A 621 4.58 -20.19 12.49
N THR A 622 3.82 -19.38 13.21
CA THR A 622 2.82 -18.45 12.64
C THR A 622 2.73 -17.18 13.48
N GLU A 623 2.15 -16.12 12.94
CA GLU A 623 2.01 -14.83 13.64
C GLU A 623 0.52 -14.50 13.80
N ASN A 624 0.10 -14.03 14.98
CA ASN A 624 -1.27 -13.58 15.16
C ASN A 624 -1.44 -12.16 14.58
N ALA A 625 -2.49 -11.92 13.81
CA ALA A 625 -2.87 -10.57 13.38
C ALA A 625 -3.64 -9.81 14.48
N GLU A 626 -4.41 -10.54 15.28
CA GLU A 626 -5.30 -9.98 16.30
C GLU A 626 -5.24 -10.79 17.59
N THR A 627 -5.70 -10.20 18.69
CA THR A 627 -5.79 -10.91 19.96
C THR A 627 -6.78 -12.06 19.86
N VAL A 628 -6.36 -13.27 20.24
CA VAL A 628 -7.26 -14.42 20.31
C VAL A 628 -7.91 -14.47 21.69
N ASP A 629 -9.24 -14.62 21.70
CA ASP A 629 -10.02 -14.77 22.93
C ASP A 629 -9.48 -15.96 23.72
N PRO A 630 -8.96 -15.74 24.94
CA PRO A 630 -8.40 -16.81 25.75
C PRO A 630 -9.44 -17.89 26.13
N SER A 631 -10.74 -17.60 26.00
CA SER A 631 -11.80 -18.57 26.25
C SER A 631 -12.11 -19.50 25.07
N GLN A 632 -11.72 -19.13 23.84
CA GLN A 632 -12.00 -19.89 22.62
C GLN A 632 -10.83 -20.78 22.20
N GLY A 633 -9.57 -20.38 22.40
CA GLY A 633 -8.43 -21.22 22.02
C GLY A 633 -8.18 -21.41 20.53
N TYR A 634 -7.37 -22.41 20.21
CA TYR A 634 -6.97 -22.72 18.83
C TYR A 634 -7.27 -24.17 18.47
N LEU A 635 -7.61 -24.40 17.22
CA LEU A 635 -7.67 -25.69 16.55
C LEU A 635 -6.38 -25.89 15.76
N LEU A 636 -5.63 -26.93 16.12
CA LEU A 636 -4.44 -27.37 15.39
C LEU A 636 -4.82 -28.54 14.49
N HIS A 637 -5.00 -28.27 13.21
CA HIS A 637 -5.26 -29.30 12.20
C HIS A 637 -3.95 -29.90 11.73
N VAL A 638 -3.86 -31.23 11.70
CA VAL A 638 -2.66 -31.97 11.32
C VAL A 638 -3.02 -33.11 10.39
N ARG A 639 -2.20 -33.32 9.35
CA ARG A 639 -2.18 -34.53 8.55
C ARG A 639 -0.84 -35.21 8.74
N HIS A 640 -0.84 -36.40 9.36
CA HIS A 640 0.40 -37.06 9.76
C HIS A 640 0.30 -38.59 9.81
N SER A 641 1.46 -39.26 9.88
CA SER A 641 1.58 -40.71 9.92
C SER A 641 2.93 -41.12 10.52
N ALA A 642 3.15 -42.42 10.77
CA ALA A 642 4.47 -43.00 10.97
C ALA A 642 4.95 -43.75 9.70
N GLY A 643 6.26 -43.85 9.48
CA GLY A 643 6.81 -44.27 8.18
C GLY A 643 6.77 -45.76 7.83
N THR A 644 6.54 -46.67 8.78
CA THR A 644 6.56 -48.13 8.51
C THR A 644 5.39 -48.86 9.17
N GLN A 645 4.63 -49.62 8.40
CA GLN A 645 3.51 -50.43 8.88
C GLN A 645 3.94 -51.87 9.23
N ASP A 646 4.40 -52.12 10.46
CA ASP A 646 4.65 -53.48 10.97
C ASP A 646 4.23 -53.65 12.46
N ILE A 647 4.25 -54.88 12.97
CA ILE A 647 3.74 -55.21 14.32
C ILE A 647 4.61 -54.70 15.48
N SER A 648 5.87 -54.36 15.19
CA SER A 648 6.84 -53.78 16.11
C SER A 648 6.93 -52.26 15.99
N SER A 649 6.37 -51.67 14.93
CA SER A 649 6.42 -50.24 14.69
C SER A 649 5.75 -49.44 15.80
N ARG A 650 6.56 -48.59 16.42
CA ARG A 650 6.14 -47.57 17.38
C ARG A 650 6.79 -46.25 17.00
N THR A 651 6.07 -45.14 17.08
CA THR A 651 6.65 -43.79 17.01
C THR A 651 5.99 -42.92 18.06
N ASP A 652 6.80 -42.29 18.90
CA ASP A 652 6.35 -41.37 19.93
C ASP A 652 6.71 -39.94 19.49
N VAL A 653 5.73 -39.03 19.50
CA VAL A 653 5.91 -37.64 19.08
C VAL A 653 5.45 -36.71 20.20
N SER A 654 6.31 -35.77 20.57
CA SER A 654 6.01 -34.72 21.53
C SER A 654 5.72 -33.41 20.81
N LEU A 655 4.73 -32.66 21.30
CA LEU A 655 4.45 -31.30 20.86
C LEU A 655 4.81 -30.31 21.96
N TYR A 656 5.57 -29.27 21.62
CA TYR A 656 5.88 -28.15 22.51
C TYR A 656 5.27 -26.86 21.94
N LEU A 657 4.58 -26.08 22.77
CA LEU A 657 3.84 -24.89 22.29
C LEU A 657 4.67 -23.60 22.28
N GLN A 658 5.88 -23.59 22.87
CA GLN A 658 6.89 -22.52 22.80
C GLN A 658 8.29 -23.06 23.18
N GLY A 659 9.18 -23.25 22.20
CA GLY A 659 10.54 -23.74 22.46
C GLY A 659 10.61 -25.18 23.00
N LEU A 660 11.71 -25.55 23.68
CA LEU A 660 11.97 -26.90 24.22
C LEU A 660 12.07 -26.90 25.75
N SER A 661 11.05 -26.43 26.45
CA SER A 661 10.96 -26.62 27.89
C SER A 661 9.91 -27.68 28.23
N LEU A 662 10.22 -28.52 29.23
CA LEU A 662 9.29 -29.55 29.70
C LEU A 662 7.99 -28.95 30.25
N ALA A 663 8.01 -27.67 30.66
CA ALA A 663 6.81 -26.96 31.10
C ALA A 663 5.88 -26.60 29.93
N ASP A 664 6.38 -26.63 28.69
CA ASP A 664 5.67 -26.23 27.48
C ASP A 664 5.19 -27.43 26.64
N ARG A 665 5.27 -28.65 27.20
CA ARG A 665 4.85 -29.88 26.52
C ARG A 665 3.33 -30.00 26.55
N TYR A 666 2.74 -30.20 25.38
CA TYR A 666 1.31 -30.40 25.20
C TYR A 666 0.88 -31.80 25.70
N ASP A 667 -0.26 -31.85 26.39
CA ASP A 667 -0.86 -33.09 26.90
C ASP A 667 -1.98 -33.54 25.96
N PHE A 668 -1.67 -34.48 25.09
CA PHE A 668 -2.60 -35.06 24.11
C PHE A 668 -3.74 -35.83 24.77
N GLY A 669 -3.57 -36.33 25.99
CA GLY A 669 -4.62 -37.07 26.71
C GLY A 669 -5.63 -36.17 27.43
N LYS A 670 -5.20 -34.97 27.86
CA LYS A 670 -5.98 -34.05 28.67
C LYS A 670 -6.85 -33.09 27.88
N PHE A 671 -6.36 -32.57 26.75
CA PHE A 671 -7.04 -31.54 25.96
C PHE A 671 -7.75 -32.16 24.75
N LEU A 672 -8.98 -32.63 24.97
CA LEU A 672 -9.87 -33.10 23.90
C LEU A 672 -10.54 -31.90 23.20
N PRO A 673 -10.86 -32.01 21.89
CA PRO A 673 -11.64 -31.00 21.21
C PRO A 673 -13.03 -30.81 21.87
N PRO A 674 -13.60 -29.60 21.77
CA PRO A 674 -14.89 -29.24 22.38
C PRO A 674 -16.04 -30.19 22.01
N TYR A 675 -15.97 -30.82 20.83
CA TYR A 675 -16.92 -31.80 20.36
C TYR A 675 -16.22 -33.12 19.98
N PRO A 676 -16.74 -34.29 20.38
CA PRO A 676 -17.97 -34.52 21.14
C PRO A 676 -17.70 -34.62 22.65
N SER A 677 -17.92 -33.52 23.39
CA SER A 677 -17.89 -33.41 24.87
C SER A 677 -16.52 -33.51 25.56
N ALA A 678 -16.28 -32.57 26.48
CA ALA A 678 -15.14 -32.51 27.37
C ALA A 678 -15.07 -33.75 28.30
N GLY A 679 -14.41 -34.80 27.84
CA GLY A 679 -13.81 -35.81 28.69
C GLY A 679 -12.33 -35.48 28.91
N ALA A 680 -11.80 -35.69 30.11
CA ALA A 680 -10.35 -35.79 30.28
C ALA A 680 -9.97 -37.26 30.14
N GLY A 681 -9.15 -37.60 29.14
CA GLY A 681 -8.42 -38.85 29.16
C GLY A 681 -7.35 -38.84 30.26
N PRO A 682 -6.69 -39.97 30.52
CA PRO A 682 -5.45 -39.94 31.31
C PRO A 682 -4.45 -39.00 30.63
N SER A 683 -3.70 -38.22 31.40
CA SER A 683 -2.65 -37.35 30.88
C SER A 683 -1.65 -38.17 30.06
N ASP A 684 -1.36 -37.72 28.85
CA ASP A 684 -0.38 -38.33 27.97
C ASP A 684 0.34 -37.24 27.17
N PHE A 685 1.63 -37.08 27.44
CA PHE A 685 2.45 -36.04 26.81
C PHE A 685 3.09 -36.50 25.49
N GLY A 686 2.90 -37.77 25.12
CA GLY A 686 3.30 -38.32 23.83
C GLY A 686 2.09 -38.56 22.94
N TYR A 687 2.29 -38.38 21.64
CA TYR A 687 1.41 -38.89 20.61
C TYR A 687 2.01 -40.17 20.03
N HIS A 688 1.26 -41.27 20.09
CA HIS A 688 1.77 -42.61 19.86
C HIS A 688 1.21 -43.22 18.59
N PHE A 689 2.05 -43.45 17.59
CA PHE A 689 1.75 -44.32 16.45
C PHE A 689 2.13 -45.76 16.80
N LEU A 690 1.17 -46.68 16.82
CA LEU A 690 1.35 -48.06 17.26
C LEU A 690 0.63 -49.04 16.34
N PHE A 691 1.12 -50.27 16.25
CA PHE A 691 0.34 -51.35 15.64
C PHE A 691 -0.65 -51.91 16.64
N TYR A 692 -1.95 -51.70 16.41
CA TYR A 692 -3.01 -52.19 17.28
C TYR A 692 -3.47 -53.61 16.92
N PRO A 693 -3.56 -54.57 17.86
CA PRO A 693 -4.39 -55.75 17.67
C PRO A 693 -5.89 -55.38 17.75
N PRO A 694 -6.79 -56.10 17.04
CA PRO A 694 -8.22 -55.81 17.04
C PRO A 694 -8.82 -56.04 18.44
N GLY A 695 -9.23 -54.98 19.14
CA GLY A 695 -9.99 -55.12 20.40
C GLY A 695 -10.02 -53.96 21.40
N SER A 696 -9.16 -52.92 21.28
CA SER A 696 -9.21 -51.73 22.15
C SER A 696 -9.40 -50.46 21.32
N ALA A 697 -10.33 -49.60 21.73
CA ALA A 697 -10.58 -48.33 21.06
C ALA A 697 -9.37 -47.39 21.22
N PRO A 698 -8.87 -46.77 20.15
CA PRO A 698 -7.77 -45.82 20.24
C PRO A 698 -8.20 -44.60 21.08
N GLY A 699 -7.31 -44.17 21.98
CA GLY A 699 -7.47 -42.93 22.73
C GLY A 699 -6.99 -41.71 21.93
N TRP A 700 -7.19 -40.51 22.44
CA TRP A 700 -6.86 -39.27 21.72
C TRP A 700 -5.37 -39.09 21.43
N ALA A 701 -4.51 -39.63 22.30
CA ALA A 701 -3.06 -39.63 22.17
C ALA A 701 -2.49 -40.76 21.29
N TYR A 702 -3.34 -41.52 20.60
CA TYR A 702 -2.92 -42.72 19.87
C TYR A 702 -3.42 -42.76 18.43
N SER A 703 -2.65 -43.41 17.56
CA SER A 703 -2.96 -43.63 16.15
C SER A 703 -2.48 -44.99 15.67
N ASN A 704 -3.24 -45.60 14.77
CA ASN A 704 -2.83 -46.78 14.00
C ASN A 704 -2.51 -46.45 12.53
N HIS A 705 -2.50 -45.16 12.16
CA HIS A 705 -2.20 -44.71 10.81
C HIS A 705 -0.71 -44.69 10.56
N GLN A 706 -0.20 -45.84 10.14
CA GLN A 706 1.18 -46.03 9.74
C GLN A 706 1.24 -46.28 8.24
N SER A 707 2.09 -45.51 7.57
CA SER A 707 2.40 -45.61 6.15
C SER A 707 3.54 -46.59 5.91
N SER A 708 3.81 -46.90 4.65
CA SER A 708 5.02 -47.65 4.27
C SER A 708 5.83 -46.82 3.29
N THR A 709 7.15 -46.75 3.49
CA THR A 709 8.07 -46.07 2.58
C THR A 709 7.91 -46.58 1.14
N GLY A 710 7.54 -45.68 0.21
CA GLY A 710 7.33 -46.00 -1.20
C GLY A 710 6.01 -46.73 -1.55
N GLY A 711 5.11 -46.91 -0.57
CA GLY A 711 3.74 -47.38 -0.76
C GLY A 711 2.70 -46.25 -0.73
N THR A 712 1.42 -46.59 -0.80
CA THR A 712 0.34 -45.60 -0.61
C THR A 712 0.40 -45.05 0.81
N ALA A 713 0.64 -43.75 0.96
CA ALA A 713 0.68 -43.10 2.26
C ALA A 713 -0.68 -43.19 2.96
N ASN A 714 -0.68 -43.58 4.23
CA ASN A 714 -1.83 -43.76 5.09
C ASN A 714 -1.81 -42.70 6.20
N TYR A 715 -2.33 -41.53 5.89
CA TYR A 715 -2.37 -40.40 6.82
C TYR A 715 -3.60 -40.45 7.72
N GLU A 716 -3.40 -40.07 8.99
CA GLU A 716 -4.46 -39.58 9.85
C GLU A 716 -4.60 -38.07 9.67
N GLN A 717 -5.83 -37.60 9.66
CA GLN A 717 -6.24 -36.19 9.66
C GLN A 717 -6.88 -35.91 11.02
N LYS A 718 -6.24 -35.09 11.86
CA LYS A 718 -6.67 -34.89 13.24
C LYS A 718 -6.64 -33.42 13.63
N THR A 719 -7.63 -32.99 14.40
CA THR A 719 -7.68 -31.64 14.99
C THR A 719 -7.40 -31.71 16.48
N PHE A 720 -6.34 -31.06 16.96
CA PHE A 720 -6.08 -30.89 18.40
C PHE A 720 -6.61 -29.55 18.90
N PHE A 721 -7.00 -29.47 20.17
CA PHE A 721 -7.45 -28.23 20.79
C PHE A 721 -6.39 -27.66 21.72
N LEU A 722 -5.87 -26.49 21.38
CA LEU A 722 -4.91 -25.77 22.20
C LEU A 722 -5.64 -24.70 23.01
N GLN A 723 -5.81 -24.96 24.31
CA GLN A 723 -6.40 -24.00 25.22
C GLN A 723 -5.39 -22.89 25.56
N PRO A 724 -5.75 -21.59 25.48
CA PRO A 724 -4.93 -20.51 25.97
C PRO A 724 -4.99 -20.55 27.50
N GLY A 725 -3.87 -20.82 28.16
CA GLY A 725 -3.82 -20.91 29.62
C GLY A 725 -4.40 -19.66 30.29
N GLY A 726 -5.37 -19.86 31.18
CA GLY A 726 -6.00 -18.81 31.99
C GLY A 726 -5.55 -18.83 33.45
N ASN A 727 -5.08 -20.00 33.93
CA ASN A 727 -4.57 -20.15 35.30
C ASN A 727 -3.03 -20.09 35.36
N PRO A 728 -2.45 -19.59 36.47
CA PRO A 728 -1.00 -19.71 36.71
C PRO A 728 -0.57 -21.19 36.69
N GLY A 729 0.30 -21.55 35.74
CA GLY A 729 0.77 -22.93 35.54
C GLY A 729 0.10 -23.69 34.39
N GLU A 730 -0.83 -23.07 33.65
CA GLU A 730 -1.33 -23.60 32.37
C GLU A 730 -0.50 -23.10 31.19
N LEU A 731 -0.40 -23.93 30.15
CA LEU A 731 0.32 -23.64 28.92
C LEU A 731 -0.25 -22.38 28.24
N ARG A 732 0.55 -21.34 28.08
CA ARG A 732 0.10 -20.06 27.53
C ARG A 732 0.63 -19.91 26.11
N LEU A 733 -0.24 -19.98 25.10
CA LEU A 733 0.09 -19.53 23.76
C LEU A 733 0.23 -18.00 23.73
N LEU A 734 1.22 -17.49 22.99
CA LEU A 734 1.28 -16.07 22.67
C LEU A 734 0.04 -15.72 21.87
N ASN A 735 -0.69 -14.70 22.31
CA ASN A 735 -1.96 -14.30 21.70
C ASN A 735 -2.01 -12.81 21.39
N THR A 736 -0.88 -12.11 21.43
CA THR A 736 -0.81 -10.68 21.08
C THR A 736 -0.54 -10.51 19.59
N PRO A 737 -1.09 -9.48 18.93
CA PRO A 737 -0.75 -9.14 17.55
C PRO A 737 0.76 -9.02 17.33
N GLY A 738 1.26 -9.65 16.25
CA GLY A 738 2.67 -9.63 15.86
C GLY A 738 3.57 -10.58 16.65
N GLU A 739 3.07 -11.27 17.68
CA GLU A 739 3.82 -12.33 18.34
C GLU A 739 3.84 -13.60 17.49
N THR A 740 5.01 -14.23 17.38
CA THR A 740 5.17 -15.51 16.70
C THR A 740 4.80 -16.66 17.64
N VAL A 741 3.78 -17.43 17.28
CA VAL A 741 3.45 -18.72 17.88
C VAL A 741 4.32 -19.79 17.20
N SER A 742 5.05 -20.59 17.99
CA SER A 742 5.95 -21.62 17.48
C SER A 742 5.61 -22.98 18.10
N LEU A 743 5.23 -23.93 17.25
CA LEU A 743 4.85 -25.29 17.60
C LEU A 743 5.97 -26.24 17.19
N ARG A 744 6.62 -26.89 18.15
CA ARG A 744 7.72 -27.83 17.89
C ARG A 744 7.25 -29.26 18.01
N TRP A 745 7.28 -29.99 16.91
CA TRP A 745 7.09 -31.44 16.86
C TRP A 745 8.44 -32.13 17.03
N PHE A 746 8.63 -32.85 18.13
CA PHE A 746 9.85 -33.58 18.42
C PHE A 746 9.57 -35.08 18.39
N VAL A 747 10.39 -35.85 17.66
CA VAL A 747 10.23 -37.30 17.58
C VAL A 747 11.07 -37.94 18.68
N ASP A 748 10.41 -38.55 19.66
CA ASP A 748 11.07 -39.09 20.83
C ASP A 748 11.95 -40.31 20.46
N PRO A 749 13.22 -40.35 20.91
CA PRO A 749 14.10 -41.48 20.62
C PRO A 749 13.72 -42.70 21.45
N ILE A 750 13.25 -43.75 20.79
CA ILE A 750 12.79 -45.00 21.41
C ILE A 750 13.32 -46.24 20.66
N PRO A 751 13.45 -47.39 21.33
CA PRO A 751 13.75 -48.66 20.67
C PRO A 751 12.69 -48.95 19.58
N ASP A 752 13.13 -49.35 18.39
CA ASP A 752 12.30 -49.68 17.21
C ASP A 752 11.46 -48.50 16.66
N GLY A 753 11.81 -47.27 17.05
CA GLY A 753 11.14 -46.05 16.60
C GLY A 753 11.18 -45.83 15.08
N GLN A 754 10.04 -45.50 14.48
CA GLN A 754 9.96 -45.13 13.05
C GLN A 754 10.03 -43.60 12.88
N PRO A 755 10.45 -43.08 11.71
CA PRO A 755 10.34 -41.66 11.43
C PRO A 755 8.87 -41.21 11.43
N TYR A 756 8.65 -39.97 11.86
CA TYR A 756 7.36 -39.29 11.82
C TYR A 756 7.18 -38.58 10.49
N TRP A 757 6.02 -38.74 9.86
CA TRP A 757 5.69 -38.10 8.60
C TRP A 757 4.65 -37.00 8.85
N LEU A 758 5.05 -35.75 8.64
CA LEU A 758 4.17 -34.59 8.74
C LEU A 758 3.86 -34.04 7.34
N SER A 759 2.61 -34.16 6.90
CA SER A 759 2.17 -33.68 5.57
C SER A 759 1.54 -32.29 5.63
N ARG A 760 0.70 -32.02 6.64
CA ARG A 760 0.04 -30.72 6.82
C ARG A 760 -0.02 -30.34 8.29
N ALA A 761 0.11 -29.05 8.55
CA ALA A 761 -0.24 -28.44 9.83
C ALA A 761 -0.84 -27.05 9.59
N ALA A 762 -1.90 -26.71 10.32
CA ALA A 762 -2.46 -25.36 10.36
C ALA A 762 -3.02 -25.09 11.76
N LEU A 763 -2.82 -23.86 12.25
CA LEU A 763 -3.33 -23.40 13.54
C LEU A 763 -4.37 -22.30 13.29
N ILE A 764 -5.63 -22.55 13.67
CA ILE A 764 -6.76 -21.66 13.43
C ILE A 764 -7.42 -21.30 14.77
N PRO A 765 -7.76 -20.03 15.05
CA PRO A 765 -8.55 -19.70 16.22
C PRO A 765 -9.90 -20.44 16.22
N GLN A 766 -10.33 -20.96 17.37
CA GLN A 766 -11.67 -21.54 17.46
C GLN A 766 -12.71 -20.42 17.38
N GLY A 767 -13.81 -20.66 16.66
CA GLY A 767 -14.98 -19.77 16.66
C GLY A 767 -14.78 -18.46 15.88
N LYS A 768 -13.67 -18.30 15.14
CA LYS A 768 -13.45 -17.18 14.19
C LYS A 768 -12.42 -17.56 13.12
N PRO A 769 -12.38 -16.89 11.95
CA PRO A 769 -11.36 -17.14 10.95
C PRO A 769 -9.96 -16.74 11.43
N LEU A 770 -8.93 -17.41 10.92
CA LEU A 770 -7.55 -16.98 11.04
C LEU A 770 -7.35 -15.71 10.20
N ARG A 771 -7.11 -14.59 10.87
CA ARG A 771 -6.89 -13.30 10.22
C ARG A 771 -5.43 -13.18 9.74
N ILE A 772 -5.28 -12.89 8.45
CA ILE A 772 -4.05 -12.43 7.79
C ILE A 772 -4.24 -10.94 7.52
N GLU A 773 -3.40 -10.10 8.09
CA GLU A 773 -3.55 -8.65 8.03
C GLU A 773 -2.37 -7.96 7.35
N ILE A 774 -2.70 -7.04 6.44
CA ILE A 774 -1.76 -6.28 5.63
C ILE A 774 -2.06 -4.79 5.81
N ASP A 775 -1.29 -4.16 6.67
CA ASP A 775 -1.29 -2.72 6.89
C ASP A 775 -0.27 -2.03 5.97
N ALA A 776 -0.61 -1.86 4.70
CA ALA A 776 0.31 -1.29 3.73
C ALA A 776 -0.38 -0.53 2.59
N LEU A 777 0.33 0.49 2.09
CA LEU A 777 0.12 1.01 0.75
C LEU A 777 0.77 0.06 -0.25
N ILE A 778 0.02 -0.40 -1.24
CA ILE A 778 0.43 -1.37 -2.25
C ILE A 778 0.48 -0.67 -3.61
N TYR A 779 1.61 -0.76 -4.28
CA TYR A 779 1.78 -0.27 -5.64
C TYR A 779 2.48 -1.30 -6.54
N ALA A 780 1.79 -1.73 -7.59
CA ALA A 780 2.32 -2.56 -8.66
C ALA A 780 2.37 -1.74 -9.98
N GLN A 781 3.56 -1.28 -10.38
CA GLN A 781 3.68 -0.35 -11.51
C GLN A 781 3.24 -0.96 -12.86
N GLU A 782 3.71 -2.17 -13.15
CA GLU A 782 3.48 -2.85 -14.45
C GLU A 782 2.57 -4.07 -14.32
N GLY A 783 2.44 -4.66 -13.13
CA GLY A 783 1.61 -5.84 -12.87
C GLY A 783 0.42 -5.53 -11.97
N SER A 784 0.14 -6.47 -11.05
CA SER A 784 -1.12 -6.53 -10.32
C SER A 784 -0.92 -6.87 -8.84
N TRP A 785 -1.96 -6.60 -8.05
CA TRP A 785 -2.19 -7.28 -6.78
C TRP A 785 -2.63 -8.72 -7.02
N PHE A 786 -1.99 -9.70 -6.38
CA PHE A 786 -2.26 -11.13 -6.57
C PHE A 786 -2.29 -11.87 -5.23
N VAL A 787 -3.07 -12.95 -5.14
CA VAL A 787 -3.06 -13.87 -3.99
C VAL A 787 -2.76 -15.27 -4.51
N ILE A 788 -1.71 -15.91 -3.99
CA ILE A 788 -1.35 -17.27 -4.41
C ILE A 788 -2.43 -18.25 -3.93
N PRO A 789 -3.03 -19.07 -4.82
CA PRO A 789 -3.94 -20.12 -4.41
C PRO A 789 -3.19 -21.14 -3.53
N THR A 790 -3.75 -21.46 -2.36
CA THR A 790 -3.23 -22.56 -1.55
C THR A 790 -3.62 -23.91 -2.16
N PRO A 791 -2.76 -24.93 -2.01
CA PRO A 791 -3.20 -26.32 -2.17
C PRO A 791 -4.36 -26.64 -1.21
N TRP A 792 -5.22 -27.59 -1.57
CA TRP A 792 -6.28 -28.03 -0.65
C TRP A 792 -5.67 -28.63 0.61
N PHE A 793 -6.22 -28.25 1.77
CA PHE A 793 -5.77 -28.82 3.03
C PHE A 793 -6.18 -30.28 3.18
N ASN A 794 -7.41 -30.61 2.75
CA ASN A 794 -7.92 -31.96 2.62
C ASN A 794 -8.23 -32.28 1.15
N ASP A 795 -7.56 -33.30 0.63
CA ASP A 795 -7.66 -33.82 -0.74
C ASP A 795 -8.40 -35.17 -0.80
N ASN A 796 -8.84 -35.71 0.35
CA ASN A 796 -9.50 -36.99 0.43
C ASN A 796 -10.94 -36.90 -0.10
N THR A 797 -11.17 -37.23 -1.37
CA THR A 797 -12.50 -37.15 -2.00
C THR A 797 -13.58 -38.04 -1.36
N ALA A 798 -13.22 -38.97 -0.46
CA ALA A 798 -14.20 -39.69 0.36
C ALA A 798 -14.70 -38.87 1.56
N ASP A 799 -14.05 -37.77 1.93
CA ASP A 799 -14.39 -36.91 3.07
C ASP A 799 -15.03 -35.58 2.62
N THR A 800 -16.05 -35.64 1.76
CA THR A 800 -16.79 -34.43 1.37
C THR A 800 -17.90 -34.10 2.36
N ARG A 801 -18.24 -32.81 2.50
CA ARG A 801 -19.35 -32.37 3.35
C ARG A 801 -20.68 -32.99 2.94
N GLN A 802 -20.92 -33.17 1.63
CA GLN A 802 -22.12 -33.82 1.14
C GLN A 802 -22.27 -35.25 1.68
N LEU A 803 -21.19 -36.03 1.62
CA LEU A 803 -21.21 -37.40 2.14
C LEU A 803 -21.28 -37.45 3.67
N PHE A 804 -20.73 -36.45 4.36
CA PHE A 804 -20.96 -36.28 5.79
C PHE A 804 -22.44 -36.03 6.10
N LEU A 805 -23.11 -35.12 5.38
CA LEU A 805 -24.51 -34.79 5.64
C LEU A 805 -25.49 -35.92 5.26
N LEU A 806 -25.22 -36.64 4.17
CA LEU A 806 -26.15 -37.64 3.60
C LEU A 806 -25.78 -39.09 3.94
N GLY A 807 -24.56 -39.33 4.44
CA GLY A 807 -23.94 -40.65 4.46
C GLY A 807 -23.38 -41.04 3.10
N ASP A 808 -22.60 -42.13 3.09
CA ASP A 808 -22.07 -42.72 1.86
C ASP A 808 -22.60 -44.15 1.69
N PRO A 809 -23.60 -44.34 0.80
CA PRO A 809 -24.16 -45.66 0.51
C PRO A 809 -23.15 -46.64 -0.10
N ALA A 810 -22.09 -46.14 -0.77
CA ALA A 810 -21.09 -47.00 -1.42
C ALA A 810 -20.18 -47.68 -0.40
N THR A 811 -19.90 -47.01 0.73
CA THR A 811 -19.08 -47.54 1.83
C THR A 811 -19.90 -47.98 3.05
N GLY A 812 -21.21 -47.71 3.07
CA GLY A 812 -22.09 -47.97 4.21
C GLY A 812 -21.90 -46.99 5.37
N ARG A 813 -21.19 -45.88 5.15
CA ARG A 813 -20.96 -44.85 6.18
C ARG A 813 -22.25 -44.08 6.45
N SER A 814 -22.60 -43.93 7.73
CA SER A 814 -23.79 -43.19 8.17
C SER A 814 -23.62 -41.68 8.04
N ALA A 815 -24.74 -40.96 7.90
CA ALA A 815 -24.74 -39.50 7.99
C ALA A 815 -24.18 -39.03 9.36
N GLY A 816 -23.48 -37.90 9.36
CA GLY A 816 -22.77 -37.34 10.50
C GLY A 816 -21.44 -38.03 10.81
N THR A 817 -20.91 -38.87 9.92
CA THR A 817 -19.63 -39.57 10.10
C THR A 817 -18.61 -39.14 9.03
N ARG A 818 -17.38 -38.84 9.44
CA ARG A 818 -16.24 -38.47 8.59
C ARG A 818 -15.64 -39.69 7.88
N ALA A 819 -14.77 -39.46 6.90
CA ALA A 819 -14.04 -40.56 6.27
C ALA A 819 -13.12 -41.26 7.27
N ALA A 820 -12.81 -42.53 7.00
CA ALA A 820 -11.86 -43.27 7.82
C ALA A 820 -10.52 -42.52 7.87
N GLY A 821 -9.99 -42.34 9.09
CA GLY A 821 -8.76 -41.58 9.33
C GLY A 821 -8.94 -40.09 9.57
N THR A 822 -10.17 -39.56 9.62
CA THR A 822 -10.45 -38.16 9.94
C THR A 822 -11.10 -38.03 11.33
N TYR A 823 -10.47 -37.26 12.21
CA TYR A 823 -10.84 -37.11 13.62
C TYR A 823 -11.00 -35.63 14.03
N PRO A 824 -12.05 -35.25 14.79
CA PRO A 824 -13.10 -36.12 15.33
C PRO A 824 -14.08 -36.65 14.26
N GLU A 825 -14.45 -37.93 14.37
CA GLU A 825 -15.24 -38.64 13.35
C GLU A 825 -16.66 -38.09 13.14
N ASN A 826 -17.16 -37.28 14.07
CA ASN A 826 -18.56 -36.84 14.10
C ASN A 826 -18.72 -35.31 14.15
N THR A 827 -17.68 -34.57 13.72
CA THR A 827 -17.65 -33.10 13.74
C THR A 827 -17.20 -32.54 12.39
N ASP A 828 -17.43 -31.25 12.19
CA ASP A 828 -16.93 -30.49 11.05
C ASP A 828 -15.69 -29.64 11.37
N ASP A 829 -14.99 -29.94 12.48
CA ASP A 829 -13.81 -29.17 12.93
C ASP A 829 -12.64 -29.25 11.93
N TYR A 830 -12.36 -30.44 11.38
CA TYR A 830 -11.34 -30.61 10.33
C TYR A 830 -11.92 -30.23 8.95
N PRO A 831 -11.22 -29.48 8.08
CA PRO A 831 -11.71 -29.11 6.76
C PRO A 831 -12.13 -30.32 5.90
N PHE A 832 -13.29 -30.27 5.25
CA PHE A 832 -13.68 -31.32 4.30
C PHE A 832 -12.86 -31.25 3.01
N ALA A 833 -12.96 -32.31 2.21
CA ALA A 833 -12.29 -32.40 0.94
C ALA A 833 -12.66 -31.23 0.02
N HIS A 834 -11.63 -30.57 -0.50
CA HIS A 834 -11.76 -29.38 -1.34
C HIS A 834 -12.52 -28.21 -0.68
N GLU A 835 -12.55 -28.18 0.65
CA GLU A 835 -12.93 -26.98 1.39
C GLU A 835 -11.67 -26.18 1.77
N PRO A 836 -11.72 -24.84 1.68
CA PRO A 836 -10.65 -23.97 2.14
C PRO A 836 -10.55 -23.95 3.67
N LEU A 837 -9.37 -23.56 4.14
CA LEU A 837 -9.17 -23.22 5.55
C LEU A 837 -9.99 -21.98 5.92
N ASN A 838 -10.42 -21.89 7.19
CA ASN A 838 -11.13 -20.74 7.72
C ASN A 838 -10.18 -19.54 7.89
N ILE A 839 -9.84 -18.86 6.79
CA ILE A 839 -8.90 -17.74 6.74
C ILE A 839 -9.62 -16.47 6.30
N GLN A 840 -9.30 -15.35 6.95
CA GLN A 840 -9.74 -14.01 6.58
C GLN A 840 -8.52 -13.18 6.20
N ILE A 841 -8.52 -12.62 4.99
CA ILE A 841 -7.51 -11.67 4.51
C ILE A 841 -8.04 -10.25 4.70
N VAL A 842 -7.30 -9.40 5.40
CA VAL A 842 -7.66 -7.99 5.59
C VAL A 842 -6.53 -7.14 5.03
N VAL A 843 -6.85 -6.28 4.07
CA VAL A 843 -5.94 -5.27 3.54
C VAL A 843 -6.40 -3.92 4.03
N ASN A 844 -5.62 -3.29 4.91
CA ASN A 844 -5.83 -1.92 5.36
C ASN A 844 -4.80 -1.00 4.72
N GLY A 845 -5.24 -0.11 3.85
CA GLY A 845 -4.34 0.81 3.16
C GLY A 845 -4.87 1.20 1.80
N THR A 846 -4.02 1.10 0.79
CA THR A 846 -4.37 1.44 -0.58
C THR A 846 -3.78 0.43 -1.54
N ILE A 847 -4.43 0.23 -2.68
CA ILE A 847 -3.97 -0.63 -3.76
C ILE A 847 -3.94 0.22 -5.02
N THR A 848 -2.77 0.35 -5.63
CA THR A 848 -2.61 0.92 -6.95
C THR A 848 -1.93 -0.10 -7.85
N GLU A 849 -2.52 -0.39 -9.00
CA GLU A 849 -1.98 -1.38 -9.93
C GLU A 849 -2.11 -0.94 -11.39
N ASN A 850 -1.37 -1.60 -12.28
CA ASN A 850 -1.52 -1.37 -13.72
C ASN A 850 -2.92 -1.83 -14.18
N MET A 851 -3.19 -3.12 -14.02
CA MET A 851 -4.46 -3.75 -14.34
C MET A 851 -4.70 -4.90 -13.36
N PRO A 852 -5.93 -5.10 -12.87
CA PRO A 852 -6.28 -6.29 -12.11
C PRO A 852 -5.99 -7.56 -12.92
N VAL A 853 -5.63 -8.63 -12.20
CA VAL A 853 -5.38 -9.97 -12.75
C VAL A 853 -6.61 -10.50 -13.51
N GLU A 854 -6.44 -11.37 -14.50
CA GLU A 854 -7.58 -11.97 -15.20
C GLU A 854 -8.56 -12.68 -14.25
N ILE A 855 -9.85 -12.66 -14.59
CA ILE A 855 -10.89 -13.22 -13.73
C ILE A 855 -10.71 -14.73 -13.48
N ALA A 856 -10.20 -15.47 -14.48
CA ALA A 856 -9.98 -16.91 -14.35
C ALA A 856 -8.92 -17.24 -13.30
N ASP A 857 -7.89 -16.41 -13.18
CA ASP A 857 -6.83 -16.58 -12.19
C ASP A 857 -7.35 -16.18 -10.80
N ARG A 858 -8.13 -15.11 -10.70
CA ARG A 858 -8.81 -14.70 -9.45
C ARG A 858 -9.69 -15.78 -8.86
N VAL A 859 -10.45 -16.46 -9.71
CA VAL A 859 -11.25 -17.61 -9.31
C VAL A 859 -10.35 -18.70 -8.73
N ALA A 860 -9.18 -18.96 -9.32
CA ALA A 860 -8.28 -20.00 -8.83
C ALA A 860 -7.90 -19.83 -7.36
N TRP A 861 -7.61 -18.61 -6.89
CA TRP A 861 -7.33 -18.40 -5.46
C TRP A 861 -8.59 -18.17 -4.62
N THR A 862 -9.63 -17.52 -5.14
CA THR A 862 -10.86 -17.32 -4.35
C THR A 862 -11.49 -18.65 -3.96
N ASN A 863 -11.48 -19.65 -4.85
CA ASN A 863 -11.98 -20.99 -4.58
C ASN A 863 -11.18 -21.71 -3.48
N ARG A 864 -9.89 -21.40 -3.34
CA ARG A 864 -8.98 -22.07 -2.41
C ARG A 864 -8.94 -21.44 -1.03
N HIS A 865 -9.54 -20.26 -0.89
CA HIS A 865 -9.51 -19.47 0.34
C HIS A 865 -10.89 -19.20 0.92
N TRP A 866 -11.99 -19.59 0.26
CA TRP A 866 -13.33 -19.11 0.64
C TRP A 866 -14.55 -20.01 0.42
N LEU A 867 -15.56 -19.86 1.29
CA LEU A 867 -16.83 -20.59 1.26
C LEU A 867 -18.07 -19.69 1.40
N ASP A 868 -19.22 -20.11 0.84
CA ASP A 868 -20.51 -19.43 1.02
C ASP A 868 -21.06 -19.66 2.43
N THR A 869 -21.39 -18.60 3.15
CA THR A 869 -22.10 -18.72 4.44
C THR A 869 -23.52 -19.30 4.30
N ALA A 870 -24.16 -19.22 3.12
CA ALA A 870 -25.54 -19.71 2.93
C ALA A 870 -25.65 -21.24 2.81
N VAL A 871 -24.54 -21.93 2.49
CA VAL A 871 -24.47 -23.40 2.35
C VAL A 871 -24.12 -24.08 3.68
N HIS A 872 -23.67 -23.31 4.69
CA HIS A 872 -23.27 -23.82 6.00
C HIS A 872 -24.28 -23.40 7.09
N PRO A 873 -24.78 -24.32 7.94
CA PRO A 873 -25.41 -23.92 9.19
C PRO A 873 -24.35 -23.19 10.01
N VAL A 874 -24.60 -21.91 10.28
CA VAL A 874 -23.66 -20.98 10.92
C VAL A 874 -23.25 -21.52 12.29
N SER A 875 -22.19 -22.30 12.36
CA SER A 875 -21.40 -22.39 13.58
C SER A 875 -20.76 -21.00 13.73
N PRO A 876 -20.95 -20.29 14.86
CA PRO A 876 -20.41 -18.95 15.04
C PRO A 876 -18.89 -19.00 14.81
N GLY A 877 -18.42 -18.43 13.69
CA GLY A 877 -17.00 -18.36 13.38
C GLY A 877 -16.52 -18.80 12.00
N TYR A 878 -17.32 -19.51 11.21
CA TYR A 878 -16.91 -19.94 9.86
C TYR A 878 -17.36 -18.92 8.81
N ALA A 879 -16.51 -17.91 8.56
CA ALA A 879 -16.77 -16.83 7.61
C ALA A 879 -15.45 -16.33 6.99
N PRO A 880 -14.77 -17.16 6.18
CA PRO A 880 -13.64 -16.67 5.38
C PRO A 880 -14.09 -15.48 4.52
N ASN A 881 -13.14 -14.62 4.13
CA ASN A 881 -13.13 -13.17 4.35
C ASN A 881 -12.03 -12.47 3.51
N ILE A 882 -12.29 -11.46 2.68
CA ILE A 882 -11.31 -10.59 1.99
C ILE A 882 -11.93 -9.24 2.03
N ARG A 883 -11.34 -8.43 2.87
CA ARG A 883 -11.81 -7.11 3.15
C ARG A 883 -10.73 -6.15 2.70
N TYR A 884 -11.11 -5.28 1.77
CA TYR A 884 -10.28 -4.18 1.32
C TYR A 884 -10.78 -2.91 2.02
N SER A 885 -9.98 -2.36 2.93
CA SER A 885 -10.34 -1.20 3.73
C SER A 885 -9.34 -0.07 3.56
N TYR A 886 -9.86 1.13 3.30
CA TYR A 886 -9.01 2.30 3.17
C TYR A 886 -8.49 2.74 4.55
N ASP A 887 -7.19 3.00 4.65
CA ASP A 887 -6.62 3.61 5.85
C ASP A 887 -6.84 5.12 5.84
N HIS A 888 -7.88 5.61 6.53
CA HIS A 888 -8.17 7.05 6.66
C HIS A 888 -7.06 7.84 7.35
N ASN A 889 -6.17 7.20 8.13
CA ASN A 889 -5.05 7.89 8.74
C ASN A 889 -4.07 8.43 7.69
N LEU A 890 -4.04 7.84 6.49
CA LEU A 890 -3.27 8.37 5.35
C LEU A 890 -3.70 9.80 4.95
N ARG A 891 -4.93 10.22 5.30
CA ARG A 891 -5.44 11.60 5.09
C ARG A 891 -5.48 12.44 6.36
N ARG A 892 -5.51 11.80 7.54
CA ARG A 892 -5.63 12.50 8.84
C ARG A 892 -4.28 12.91 9.43
N TYR A 893 -3.19 12.34 8.91
CA TYR A 893 -1.84 12.67 9.32
C TYR A 893 -1.00 13.14 8.14
N VAL A 894 -0.11 14.08 8.42
CA VAL A 894 0.93 14.52 7.49
C VAL A 894 2.27 14.41 8.18
N ARG A 895 3.33 14.16 7.41
CA ARG A 895 4.68 14.33 7.91
C ARG A 895 5.06 15.80 7.80
N TYR A 896 5.82 16.31 8.75
CA TYR A 896 6.35 17.66 8.69
C TYR A 896 7.87 17.62 8.78
N ARG A 897 8.53 18.63 8.21
CA ARG A 897 9.98 18.83 8.31
C ARG A 897 10.27 20.28 8.70
N PHE A 898 11.10 20.47 9.72
CA PHE A 898 11.66 21.78 10.03
C PHE A 898 12.77 22.11 9.03
N VAL A 899 12.71 23.29 8.43
CA VAL A 899 13.62 23.68 7.32
C VAL A 899 15.06 23.92 7.78
N ASP A 900 15.26 24.35 9.02
CA ASP A 900 16.57 24.69 9.59
C ASP A 900 17.32 23.46 10.13
N THR A 901 16.63 22.59 10.87
CA THR A 901 17.23 21.40 11.51
C THR A 901 17.13 20.15 10.65
N GLY A 902 16.18 20.09 9.72
CA GLY A 902 15.83 18.87 9.01
C GLY A 902 15.07 17.84 9.85
N GLU A 903 14.74 18.16 11.11
CA GLU A 903 13.97 17.29 11.99
C GLU A 903 12.58 17.03 11.40
N GLU A 904 12.21 15.75 11.32
CA GLU A 904 10.91 15.30 10.82
C GLU A 904 10.05 14.71 11.93
N GLY A 905 8.74 14.85 11.79
CA GLY A 905 7.76 14.22 12.67
C GLY A 905 6.41 14.08 11.98
N VAL A 906 5.44 13.51 12.69
CA VAL A 906 4.06 13.35 12.21
C VAL A 906 3.16 14.33 12.96
N ALA A 907 2.24 14.97 12.24
CA ALA A 907 1.23 15.86 12.81
C ALA A 907 -0.17 15.47 12.35
N TYR A 908 -1.14 15.65 13.24
CA TYR A 908 -2.56 15.44 12.95
C TYR A 908 -3.17 16.69 12.30
N VAL A 909 -4.01 16.48 11.28
CA VAL A 909 -4.68 17.55 10.51
C VAL A 909 -6.21 17.51 10.58
N GLY A 910 -6.78 16.55 11.32
CA GLY A 910 -8.23 16.45 11.50
C GLY A 910 -8.82 17.48 12.47
N PRO A 911 -10.15 17.51 12.63
CA PRO A 911 -10.85 18.50 13.42
C PRO A 911 -10.54 18.43 14.93
N VAL A 912 -10.41 19.62 15.54
CA VAL A 912 -9.89 19.83 16.92
C VAL A 912 -10.79 19.23 18.02
N GLY A 913 -12.08 18.98 17.73
CA GLY A 913 -13.07 18.49 18.70
C GLY A 913 -13.05 16.98 18.97
N ALA A 914 -12.33 16.21 18.15
CA ALA A 914 -12.18 14.76 18.27
C ALA A 914 -10.69 14.43 18.43
N GLN A 915 -10.11 14.73 19.60
CA GLN A 915 -8.79 14.21 19.92
C GLN A 915 -8.88 12.67 19.96
N ILE A 916 -8.40 12.03 18.90
CA ILE A 916 -8.34 10.57 18.82
C ILE A 916 -7.38 10.10 19.90
N ALA A 917 -7.84 9.30 20.86
CA ALA A 917 -7.09 8.90 22.07
C ALA A 917 -5.95 7.88 21.83
N HIS A 918 -5.23 8.00 20.71
CA HIS A 918 -4.00 7.22 20.48
C HIS A 918 -2.86 7.76 21.32
N THR A 919 -2.37 6.99 22.30
CA THR A 919 -1.23 7.40 23.13
C THR A 919 0.07 6.78 22.59
N PRO A 920 1.13 7.57 22.32
CA PRO A 920 1.21 9.04 22.35
C PRO A 920 0.56 9.71 21.12
N GLN A 921 -0.23 10.76 21.37
CA GLN A 921 -0.90 11.52 20.31
C GLN A 921 0.12 12.37 19.55
N ALA A 922 0.07 12.33 18.21
CA ALA A 922 0.80 13.29 17.40
C ALA A 922 0.26 14.72 17.66
N PRO A 923 1.11 15.76 17.66
CA PRO A 923 0.65 17.13 17.83
C PRO A 923 -0.23 17.58 16.65
N MET A 924 -1.16 18.50 16.92
CA MET A 924 -1.92 19.21 15.88
C MET A 924 -0.97 19.99 14.97
N LEU A 925 -1.20 19.96 13.66
CA LEU A 925 -0.35 20.67 12.68
C LEU A 925 -0.24 22.17 12.98
N GLU A 926 -1.34 22.80 13.42
CA GLU A 926 -1.33 24.21 13.79
C GLU A 926 -0.37 24.52 14.95
N ASN A 927 -0.30 23.63 15.96
CA ASN A 927 0.63 23.76 17.08
C ASN A 927 2.09 23.60 16.62
N VAL A 928 2.34 22.69 15.68
CA VAL A 928 3.68 22.52 15.07
C VAL A 928 4.08 23.77 14.27
N MET A 929 3.17 24.31 13.46
CA MET A 929 3.39 25.56 12.73
C MET A 929 3.64 26.75 13.65
N GLN A 930 2.90 26.85 14.76
CA GLN A 930 3.11 27.88 15.77
C GLN A 930 4.48 27.73 16.44
N ALA A 931 4.86 26.50 16.83
CA ALA A 931 6.16 26.22 17.43
C ALA A 931 7.32 26.54 16.45
N ALA A 932 7.17 26.22 15.16
CA ALA A 932 8.14 26.58 14.13
C ALA A 932 8.31 28.10 14.01
N PHE A 933 7.18 28.83 13.97
CA PHE A 933 7.18 30.29 13.90
C PHE A 933 7.85 30.92 15.12
N ASP A 934 7.58 30.40 16.32
CA ASP A 934 8.19 30.93 17.55
C ASP A 934 9.69 30.65 17.64
N ARG A 935 10.16 29.54 17.05
CA ARG A 935 11.59 29.24 16.86
C ARG A 935 12.25 30.06 15.75
N GLY A 936 11.49 30.79 14.94
CA GLY A 936 12.00 31.54 13.79
C GLY A 936 12.38 30.67 12.59
N THR A 937 11.85 29.45 12.50
CA THR A 937 12.03 28.53 11.37
C THR A 937 10.73 28.34 10.59
N TYR A 938 10.83 27.66 9.44
CA TYR A 938 9.69 27.25 8.63
C TYR A 938 9.42 25.77 8.83
N VAL A 939 8.17 25.38 8.68
CA VAL A 939 7.76 23.98 8.60
C VAL A 939 7.17 23.74 7.21
N VAL A 940 7.56 22.62 6.61
CA VAL A 940 6.93 22.14 5.37
C VAL A 940 6.15 20.87 5.67
N THR A 941 4.99 20.73 5.05
CA THR A 941 4.20 19.50 5.13
C THR A 941 4.53 18.59 3.95
N LEU A 942 4.68 17.31 4.24
CA LEU A 942 5.10 16.24 3.36
C LEU A 942 4.05 15.13 3.37
N PRO A 943 3.97 14.31 2.31
CA PRO A 943 3.24 13.05 2.36
C PRO A 943 3.68 12.21 3.57
N LEU A 944 2.72 11.47 4.13
CA LEU A 944 2.94 10.66 5.32
C LEU A 944 4.03 9.60 5.11
N LEU A 945 4.02 8.96 3.93
CA LEU A 945 5.04 8.01 3.53
C LEU A 945 6.19 8.72 2.79
N PRO A 946 7.46 8.38 3.09
CA PRO A 946 8.62 9.11 2.60
C PRO A 946 8.95 8.82 1.14
N ASN A 947 9.40 9.84 0.44
CA ASN A 947 9.98 9.80 -0.91
C ASN A 947 9.09 9.13 -1.96
N LEU A 948 7.76 9.22 -1.80
CA LEU A 948 6.83 8.67 -2.76
C LEU A 948 7.03 9.30 -4.17
N PRO A 949 6.73 8.54 -5.23
CA PRO A 949 6.74 9.08 -6.58
C PRO A 949 5.55 10.02 -6.77
N ALA A 950 5.82 11.24 -7.25
CA ALA A 950 4.78 12.22 -7.54
C ALA A 950 4.16 11.96 -8.91
N GLY A 951 2.85 12.22 -9.05
CA GLY A 951 2.22 12.32 -10.36
C GLY A 951 2.59 13.62 -11.09
N PRO A 952 2.37 13.71 -12.40
CA PRO A 952 2.49 14.98 -13.13
C PRO A 952 1.44 15.98 -12.64
N ILE A 953 1.71 17.28 -12.87
CA ILE A 953 0.74 18.34 -12.56
C ILE A 953 -0.52 18.14 -13.41
N VAL A 954 -1.67 18.04 -12.76
CA VAL A 954 -2.96 17.70 -13.40
C VAL A 954 -3.71 18.95 -13.88
N TYR A 955 -3.35 20.15 -13.38
CA TYR A 955 -4.08 21.38 -13.69
C TYR A 955 -3.19 22.60 -13.91
N GLN A 956 -3.51 23.38 -14.94
CA GLN A 956 -3.04 24.75 -15.17
C GLN A 956 -4.28 25.63 -15.35
N GLY A 957 -4.57 26.50 -14.39
CA GLY A 957 -5.64 27.48 -14.55
C GLY A 957 -5.78 28.43 -13.37
N ASN A 958 -6.37 29.59 -13.63
CA ASN A 958 -6.85 30.47 -12.57
C ASN A 958 -8.18 29.93 -12.05
N PRO A 959 -8.37 29.70 -10.74
CA PRO A 959 -9.69 29.80 -10.17
C PRO A 959 -10.05 31.30 -10.24
N LEU A 960 -10.77 31.68 -11.29
CA LEU A 960 -11.64 32.85 -11.27
C LEU A 960 -13.08 32.35 -11.16
#